data_AF-A0AAR2KDX6-F1
#
_entry.id   AF-A0AAR2KDX6-F1
#
_cell.length_a   1.000
_cell.length_b   1.000
_cell.length_c   1.000
_cell.angle_alpha   90.00
_cell.angle_beta   90.00
_cell.angle_gamma   90.00
#
_symmetry.space_group_name_H-M   'P 1'
#
loop_
_entity.id
_entity.type
_entity.pdbx_description
1 polymer ?
#
loop_
_entity_poly.entity_id
_entity_poly.type
_entity_poly.pdbx_seq_one_letter_code
_entity_poly.pdbx_strand_id
1 'polypeptide(L)'
;MANRLNQEDHVRSQGLYKKNVLEDDLPYLEFGGIVMYSKEKNDCSFLSEDLRSSLAPGSAVGFDLEWPPSFTKGKSKKVALVQVCASEEKCYLFHLSPMSGFPPGLKMFLEDENIKKVGVGIEGDMWKLMSDYEIKLKNCIELSDLANKKLRCVEKWSLDGLVKHLFNKQLFKDKNVRCSHWDNFELTEEQKRYAATDAYVSVSGIFDSCCCHLCQLLSFPLPCADPSLPEPGPEQIKCLKMFFGHHNFKPVQWKVIQSVIQERRDNLVVMATGYGKSLCFQFPPVYCLNISVVISPLIALMEDQVLQLKWVTRRGLPFTIVYMTPEFCSGNISLLEQLNRSIGLSLIAVDEAHCISHWGHDFRGAYRDLGVLKRCLPDVPIVALTATASPSIRDDIVRSLRLVNPLITCTSFDRPNLYLDVDRKSGDIIKDLKRFLVKKNGGDYEFEGATIVYCQSKKEAERVTAALYKLGVRCGVYHAGLGIKQRRETQYQFMRDEIQCVVATVAFGMGINKPDIRKVIHYGAPKEMESYYQEIGRAGRDGLPSACHVLWMPTDMALNRFLLNQTKSDRFRGYKLEMMAKMEKYLNSTKCRRKSILSHFEDKQLRKVTSGILGTSKCCDNYLKFTYTWKGSSDQDLKDFGPCAFQLMGAVSAMGEKFGITAPILLLRGSNSQKVPERFRKHPLYGAERSVSEAWWRALGRELISEKYLMESTGYNKFSTLCKLTPQGRTWLNKAQDERHRTLLLQPNRDLCPRAYLVSLSCALFKAELYGKLVAERQKLASIKDVPPAILATNKILLDMAKLRPCTVARLKQVEGVSEAKANMLSPLLQTILKFCQMHSLQVDFAASAAPCPVQPPSTQAGRASAVPLTDSVAVSYKLFQTEGKTDARSLPMAVVESHLLQAQKANHPLDTEKAGLSTSLFNTITRIVASQPLSSDLSDFKSIRTLVPEEIGTFQLQLCIAKLQREGFPKCLPSPPSAQHNITWIELQVS
;
A
#
# COMPACT_ATOMS: atom_id res chain seq x y z
N MET A 1 0.67 -52.96 -56.78
CA MET A 1 -0.76 -52.74 -57.07
C MET A 1 -1.56 -53.16 -55.84
N ALA A 2 -2.50 -52.30 -55.42
CA ALA A 2 -3.53 -52.52 -54.39
C ALA A 2 -3.05 -52.88 -52.97
N ASN A 3 -3.06 -51.86 -52.09
CA ASN A 3 -3.90 -51.77 -50.88
C ASN A 3 -3.17 -51.14 -49.70
N ARG A 4 -3.48 -49.86 -49.45
CA ARG A 4 -3.95 -49.34 -48.15
C ARG A 4 -4.42 -47.89 -48.34
N LEU A 5 -5.73 -47.77 -48.54
CA LEU A 5 -6.51 -46.53 -48.48
C LEU A 5 -7.54 -46.70 -47.35
N ASN A 6 -7.94 -45.55 -46.79
CA ASN A 6 -8.99 -45.28 -45.80
C ASN A 6 -8.51 -45.40 -44.34
N GLN A 7 -8.51 -44.36 -43.50
CA GLN A 7 -9.50 -43.30 -43.34
C GLN A 7 -8.89 -41.99 -42.80
N GLU A 8 -9.34 -40.87 -43.38
CA GLU A 8 -9.29 -39.52 -42.84
C GLU A 8 -10.29 -39.32 -41.67
N ASP A 9 -10.15 -38.16 -41.02
CA ASP A 9 -11.12 -37.44 -40.19
C ASP A 9 -11.22 -37.75 -38.69
N HIS A 10 -10.38 -37.04 -37.91
CA HIS A 10 -10.84 -36.15 -36.83
C HIS A 10 -9.68 -35.30 -36.26
N VAL A 11 -9.27 -34.23 -36.95
CA VAL A 11 -8.42 -33.18 -36.35
C VAL A 11 -8.94 -31.80 -36.72
N ARG A 12 -9.75 -31.21 -35.82
CA ARG A 12 -9.89 -29.76 -35.64
C ARG A 12 -10.60 -29.47 -34.31
N SER A 13 -9.85 -28.96 -33.33
CA SER A 13 -10.20 -27.86 -32.41
C SER A 13 -9.57 -28.02 -31.02
N GLN A 14 -8.30 -27.66 -30.82
CA GLN A 14 -7.82 -27.12 -29.54
C GLN A 14 -6.77 -26.04 -29.81
N GLY A 15 -7.03 -24.85 -29.29
CA GLY A 15 -6.23 -23.64 -29.49
C GLY A 15 -4.84 -23.75 -28.86
N LEU A 16 -3.88 -23.08 -29.51
CA LEU A 16 -2.47 -23.04 -29.15
C LEU A 16 -2.23 -22.55 -27.71
N TYR A 17 -1.81 -23.46 -26.83
CA TYR A 17 -0.78 -23.15 -25.84
C TYR A 17 0.57 -23.57 -26.45
N LYS A 18 1.45 -22.60 -26.73
CA LYS A 18 2.84 -22.91 -27.03
C LYS A 18 3.49 -23.44 -25.75
N LYS A 19 3.75 -24.75 -25.68
CA LYS A 19 4.70 -25.34 -24.74
C LYS A 19 6.08 -24.73 -25.00
N ASN A 20 6.70 -24.13 -23.98
CA ASN A 20 8.11 -23.76 -24.04
C ASN A 20 8.96 -25.03 -23.94
N VAL A 21 9.91 -25.19 -24.85
CA VAL A 21 10.77 -26.38 -25.02
C VAL A 21 12.08 -26.21 -24.20
N LEU A 22 11.99 -25.72 -22.96
CA LEU A 22 13.17 -25.44 -22.11
C LEU A 22 12.99 -25.84 -20.63
N GLU A 23 12.09 -26.79 -20.31
CA GLU A 23 11.74 -27.10 -18.90
C GLU A 23 11.83 -28.61 -18.53
N ASP A 24 12.60 -29.43 -19.24
CA ASP A 24 12.60 -30.89 -18.99
C ASP A 24 13.73 -31.41 -18.05
N ASP A 25 14.61 -30.56 -17.51
CA ASP A 25 15.75 -31.00 -16.66
C ASP A 25 15.83 -30.31 -15.26
N LEU A 26 14.70 -29.97 -14.63
CA LEU A 26 14.71 -29.42 -13.27
C LEU A 26 14.77 -30.54 -12.21
N PRO A 27 15.54 -30.39 -11.11
CA PRO A 27 15.61 -31.39 -10.06
C PRO A 27 14.28 -31.50 -9.30
N TYR A 28 13.92 -32.72 -8.90
CA TYR A 28 12.69 -32.99 -8.16
C TYR A 28 12.80 -32.53 -6.70
N LEU A 29 11.69 -31.99 -6.19
CA LEU A 29 11.53 -31.65 -4.78
C LEU A 29 10.62 -32.71 -4.13
N GLU A 30 11.12 -33.37 -3.10
CA GLU A 30 10.42 -34.44 -2.37
C GLU A 30 10.52 -34.21 -0.86
N PHE A 31 9.53 -34.70 -0.11
CA PHE A 31 9.58 -34.69 1.35
C PHE A 31 10.54 -35.78 1.87
N GLY A 32 11.58 -35.36 2.60
CA GLY A 32 12.61 -36.26 3.17
C GLY A 32 12.38 -36.70 4.61
N GLY A 33 11.30 -36.24 5.26
CA GLY A 33 10.98 -36.53 6.65
C GLY A 33 10.15 -37.81 6.86
N ILE A 34 9.66 -37.99 8.09
CA ILE A 34 8.88 -39.16 8.50
C ILE A 34 7.39 -38.94 8.18
N VAL A 35 6.78 -39.87 7.45
CA VAL A 35 5.34 -39.87 7.16
C VAL A 35 4.58 -40.64 8.24
N MET A 36 3.82 -39.91 9.05
CA MET A 36 2.93 -40.44 10.08
C MET A 36 1.57 -40.76 9.46
N TYR A 37 1.42 -41.99 8.95
CA TYR A 37 0.17 -42.48 8.36
C TYR A 37 -0.70 -43.15 9.43
N SER A 38 -1.94 -42.66 9.58
CA SER A 38 -2.92 -43.26 10.50
C SER A 38 -4.27 -43.48 9.81
N LYS A 39 -4.88 -44.61 10.17
CA LYS A 39 -6.16 -45.12 9.66
C LYS A 39 -7.19 -45.33 10.78
N GLU A 40 -6.76 -45.27 12.03
CA GLU A 40 -7.61 -45.47 13.20
C GLU A 40 -8.12 -44.12 13.70
N LYS A 41 -9.42 -44.05 13.98
CA LYS A 41 -10.07 -42.80 14.39
C LYS A 41 -9.47 -42.21 15.67
N ASN A 42 -9.12 -43.06 16.63
CA ASN A 42 -8.56 -42.63 17.92
C ASN A 42 -7.15 -42.08 17.74
N ASP A 43 -6.31 -42.75 16.96
CA ASP A 43 -4.94 -42.32 16.65
C ASP A 43 -4.95 -41.00 15.89
N CYS A 44 -5.85 -40.84 14.92
CA CYS A 44 -6.01 -39.58 14.19
C CYS A 44 -6.43 -38.43 15.12
N SER A 45 -7.31 -38.68 16.09
CA SER A 45 -7.71 -37.70 17.10
C SER A 45 -6.52 -37.30 17.98
N PHE A 46 -5.80 -38.30 18.51
CA PHE A 46 -4.66 -38.10 19.40
C PHE A 46 -3.52 -37.35 18.70
N LEU A 47 -3.10 -37.80 17.51
CA LEU A 47 -2.03 -37.16 16.74
C LEU A 47 -2.39 -35.72 16.35
N SER A 48 -3.66 -35.44 16.04
CA SER A 48 -4.11 -34.09 15.72
C SER A 48 -4.12 -33.17 16.94
N GLU A 49 -4.47 -33.68 18.12
CA GLU A 49 -4.44 -32.92 19.38
C GLU A 49 -3.01 -32.65 19.86
N ASP A 50 -2.12 -33.64 19.73
CA ASP A 50 -0.69 -33.50 20.01
C ASP A 50 -0.05 -32.47 19.08
N LEU A 51 -0.34 -32.56 17.78
CA LEU A 51 0.09 -31.55 16.80
C LEU A 51 -0.48 -30.17 17.13
N ARG A 52 -1.75 -30.07 17.53
CA ARG A 52 -2.37 -28.80 17.92
C ARG A 52 -1.69 -28.18 19.16
N SER A 53 -1.34 -29.00 20.15
CA SER A 53 -0.76 -28.53 21.41
C SER A 53 0.72 -28.14 21.29
N SER A 54 1.44 -28.75 20.35
CA SER A 54 2.84 -28.42 20.05
C SER A 54 3.02 -27.16 19.18
N LEU A 55 1.97 -26.72 18.47
CA LEU A 55 2.03 -25.52 17.63
C LEU A 55 1.74 -24.22 18.40
N ALA A 56 2.56 -23.20 18.19
CA ALA A 56 2.32 -21.88 18.75
C ALA A 56 1.12 -21.18 18.06
N PRO A 57 0.39 -20.29 18.76
CA PRO A 57 -0.69 -19.52 18.14
C PRO A 57 -0.20 -18.70 16.94
N GLY A 58 -0.87 -18.85 15.80
CA GLY A 58 -0.53 -18.20 14.53
C GLY A 58 0.41 -19.00 13.62
N SER A 59 0.80 -20.22 14.02
CA SER A 59 1.60 -21.14 13.20
C SER A 59 0.87 -21.53 11.91
N ALA A 60 1.65 -21.81 10.87
CA ALA A 60 1.13 -22.26 9.58
C ALA A 60 1.45 -23.74 9.38
N VAL A 61 0.51 -24.46 8.78
CA VAL A 61 0.65 -25.87 8.40
C VAL A 61 0.25 -26.02 6.94
N GLY A 62 1.00 -26.83 6.21
CA GLY A 62 0.67 -27.25 4.87
C GLY A 62 -0.51 -28.22 4.91
N PHE A 63 -1.50 -27.99 4.05
CA PHE A 63 -2.77 -28.69 4.09
C PHE A 63 -3.26 -28.98 2.67
N ASP A 64 -3.66 -30.23 2.44
CA ASP A 64 -4.22 -30.69 1.17
C ASP A 64 -5.13 -31.92 1.38
N LEU A 65 -6.00 -32.20 0.40
CA LEU A 65 -6.98 -33.28 0.44
C LEU A 65 -6.94 -34.14 -0.82
N GLU A 66 -7.18 -35.45 -0.66
CA GLU A 66 -7.32 -36.36 -1.80
C GLU A 66 -8.60 -37.20 -1.70
N TRP A 67 -9.22 -37.46 -2.86
CA TRP A 67 -10.41 -38.29 -2.99
C TRP A 67 -10.43 -39.04 -4.31
N PRO A 68 -11.14 -40.18 -4.39
CA PRO A 68 -11.11 -41.00 -5.60
C PRO A 68 -11.86 -40.35 -6.76
N PRO A 69 -11.41 -40.55 -8.01
CA PRO A 69 -12.07 -39.98 -9.18
C PRO A 69 -13.49 -40.53 -9.35
N SER A 70 -14.40 -39.68 -9.83
CA SER A 70 -15.76 -40.09 -10.21
C SER A 70 -15.97 -39.92 -11.71
N PHE A 71 -16.37 -40.99 -12.37
CA PHE A 71 -16.62 -41.02 -13.82
C PHE A 71 -18.11 -40.75 -14.17
N THR A 72 -18.95 -40.43 -13.17
CA THR A 72 -20.37 -40.07 -13.36
C THR A 72 -20.60 -38.59 -13.12
N LYS A 73 -21.10 -37.87 -14.15
CA LYS A 73 -21.33 -36.42 -14.13
C LYS A 73 -22.33 -36.06 -13.01
N GLY A 74 -21.88 -35.29 -12.01
CA GLY A 74 -22.71 -34.83 -10.88
C GLY A 74 -22.64 -35.67 -9.61
N LYS A 75 -21.91 -36.79 -9.58
CA LYS A 75 -21.61 -37.54 -8.35
C LYS A 75 -20.15 -37.37 -7.98
N SER A 76 -19.84 -36.92 -6.76
CA SER A 76 -18.47 -36.81 -6.25
C SER A 76 -18.30 -37.76 -5.07
N LYS A 77 -17.18 -38.50 -5.02
CA LYS A 77 -16.86 -39.38 -3.88
C LYS A 77 -16.38 -38.55 -2.68
N LYS A 78 -16.49 -39.09 -1.47
CA LYS A 78 -16.09 -38.39 -0.24
C LYS A 78 -14.57 -38.22 -0.15
N VAL A 79 -14.12 -37.18 0.57
CA VAL A 79 -12.71 -37.02 0.95
C VAL A 79 -12.18 -38.30 1.59
N ALA A 80 -11.10 -38.86 1.03
CA ALA A 80 -10.51 -40.10 1.52
C ALA A 80 -9.27 -39.84 2.39
N LEU A 81 -8.49 -38.78 2.10
CA LEU A 81 -7.24 -38.48 2.81
C LEU A 81 -7.17 -37.00 3.20
N VAL A 82 -6.72 -36.73 4.43
CA VAL A 82 -6.34 -35.39 4.89
C VAL A 82 -4.83 -35.37 5.13
N GLN A 83 -4.15 -34.40 4.53
CA GLN A 83 -2.71 -34.25 4.60
C GLN A 83 -2.37 -33.01 5.44
N VAL A 84 -1.48 -33.15 6.42
CA VAL A 84 -1.04 -32.03 7.28
C VAL A 84 0.46 -32.10 7.50
N CYS A 85 1.18 -31.04 7.12
CA CYS A 85 2.61 -30.92 7.38
C CYS A 85 2.89 -29.63 8.16
N ALA A 86 3.65 -29.72 9.25
CA ALA A 86 4.00 -28.55 10.06
C ALA A 86 5.50 -28.23 10.04
N SER A 87 6.34 -29.21 9.70
CA SER A 87 7.79 -29.08 9.65
C SER A 87 8.39 -30.05 8.63
N GLU A 88 9.67 -29.87 8.31
CA GLU A 88 10.40 -30.75 7.39
C GLU A 88 10.62 -32.16 7.97
N GLU A 89 10.40 -32.35 9.27
CA GLU A 89 10.66 -33.60 9.98
C GLU A 89 9.49 -34.58 9.91
N LYS A 90 8.24 -34.08 9.96
CA LYS A 90 7.04 -34.93 10.07
C LYS A 90 5.87 -34.41 9.22
N CYS A 91 5.30 -35.32 8.44
CA CYS A 91 4.03 -35.10 7.73
C CYS A 91 2.99 -36.14 8.18
N TYR A 92 1.78 -35.69 8.46
CA TYR A 92 0.67 -36.51 8.94
C TYR A 92 -0.31 -36.78 7.82
N LEU A 93 -0.63 -38.05 7.60
CA LEU A 93 -1.60 -38.51 6.61
C LEU A 93 -2.73 -39.25 7.32
N PHE A 94 -3.91 -38.63 7.37
CA PHE A 94 -5.10 -39.17 8.03
C PHE A 94 -6.05 -39.77 7.01
N HIS A 95 -6.12 -41.09 6.94
CA HIS A 95 -6.94 -41.81 5.97
C HIS A 95 -8.36 -42.01 6.51
N LEU A 96 -9.31 -41.21 6.01
CA LEU A 96 -10.69 -41.15 6.50
C LEU A 96 -11.61 -42.24 5.92
N SER A 97 -11.32 -42.73 4.70
CA SER A 97 -12.13 -43.76 4.02
C SER A 97 -12.45 -44.99 4.90
N PRO A 98 -11.48 -45.59 5.64
CA PRO A 98 -11.76 -46.74 6.49
C PRO A 98 -12.51 -46.42 7.80
N MET A 99 -12.78 -45.14 8.12
CA MET A 99 -13.35 -44.74 9.41
C MET A 99 -14.88 -44.65 9.38
N SER A 100 -15.52 -45.09 10.47
CA SER A 100 -16.98 -44.98 10.66
C SER A 100 -17.49 -43.56 10.90
N GLY A 101 -16.60 -42.57 11.03
CA GLY A 101 -16.93 -41.15 11.18
C GLY A 101 -15.69 -40.29 11.39
N PHE A 102 -15.84 -38.97 11.28
CA PHE A 102 -14.70 -38.05 11.31
C PHE A 102 -14.04 -37.98 12.71
N PRO A 103 -12.69 -38.00 12.82
CA PRO A 103 -11.98 -37.92 14.10
C PRO A 103 -12.22 -36.56 14.82
N PRO A 104 -12.67 -36.55 16.09
CA PRO A 104 -12.97 -35.31 16.81
C PRO A 104 -11.78 -34.37 16.97
N GLY A 105 -10.60 -34.89 17.32
CA GLY A 105 -9.37 -34.10 17.48
C GLY A 105 -8.91 -33.48 16.17
N LEU A 106 -9.04 -34.20 15.04
CA LEU A 106 -8.77 -33.66 13.71
C LEU A 106 -9.78 -32.56 13.35
N LYS A 107 -11.06 -32.74 13.69
CA LYS A 107 -12.07 -31.69 13.49
C LYS A 107 -11.71 -30.43 14.28
N MET A 108 -11.35 -30.58 15.56
CA MET A 108 -10.93 -29.46 16.40
C MET A 108 -9.69 -28.75 15.86
N PHE A 109 -8.72 -29.49 15.30
CA PHE A 109 -7.54 -28.93 14.65
C PHE A 109 -7.91 -28.13 13.39
N LEU A 110 -8.75 -28.69 12.51
CA LEU A 110 -9.17 -28.06 11.26
C LEU A 110 -10.02 -26.79 11.50
N GLU A 111 -10.83 -26.78 12.54
CA GLU A 111 -11.69 -25.65 12.92
C GLU A 111 -10.98 -24.60 13.81
N ASP A 112 -9.73 -24.84 14.23
CA ASP A 112 -8.95 -23.91 15.06
C ASP A 112 -8.56 -22.64 14.29
N GLU A 113 -9.01 -21.47 14.77
CA GLU A 113 -8.69 -20.18 14.16
C GLU A 113 -7.25 -19.74 14.42
N ASN A 114 -6.55 -20.33 15.38
CA ASN A 114 -5.18 -19.97 15.70
C ASN A 114 -4.15 -20.65 14.79
N ILE A 115 -4.54 -21.67 14.03
CA ILE A 115 -3.64 -22.41 13.13
C ILE A 115 -4.02 -22.06 11.69
N LYS A 116 -3.05 -21.58 10.91
CA LYS A 116 -3.22 -21.25 9.49
C LYS A 116 -3.05 -22.49 8.64
N LYS A 117 -4.04 -22.84 7.82
CA LYS A 117 -3.95 -23.97 6.87
C LYS A 117 -3.59 -23.42 5.51
N VAL A 118 -2.54 -23.94 4.90
CA VAL A 118 -1.92 -23.33 3.71
C VAL A 118 -1.84 -24.35 2.58
N GLY A 119 -2.36 -24.00 1.41
CA GLY A 119 -2.41 -24.88 0.24
C GLY A 119 -2.79 -24.13 -1.03
N VAL A 120 -2.80 -24.83 -2.17
CA VAL A 120 -3.23 -24.31 -3.48
C VAL A 120 -4.61 -24.89 -3.82
N GLY A 121 -5.61 -24.04 -4.06
CA GLY A 121 -6.98 -24.49 -4.32
C GLY A 121 -7.79 -24.78 -3.04
N ILE A 122 -7.35 -24.26 -1.90
CA ILE A 122 -7.86 -24.61 -0.55
C ILE A 122 -9.34 -24.23 -0.34
N GLU A 123 -9.88 -23.29 -1.12
CA GLU A 123 -11.31 -22.98 -1.12
C GLU A 123 -12.16 -24.17 -1.62
N GLY A 124 -11.65 -24.91 -2.60
CA GLY A 124 -12.28 -26.13 -3.09
C GLY A 124 -12.30 -27.21 -2.00
N ASP A 125 -11.20 -27.35 -1.27
CA ASP A 125 -11.05 -28.30 -0.16
C ASP A 125 -11.97 -27.96 1.01
N MET A 126 -12.09 -26.68 1.34
CA MET A 126 -13.04 -26.18 2.35
C MET A 126 -14.47 -26.56 2.00
N TRP A 127 -14.89 -26.32 0.75
CA TRP A 127 -16.23 -26.67 0.31
C TRP A 127 -16.46 -28.19 0.36
N LYS A 128 -15.44 -28.97 -0.03
CA LYS A 128 -15.50 -30.44 -0.01
C LYS A 128 -15.63 -31.01 1.40
N LEU A 129 -14.84 -30.53 2.36
CA LEU A 129 -14.96 -30.94 3.77
C LEU A 129 -16.29 -30.52 4.41
N MET A 130 -16.78 -29.32 4.09
CA MET A 130 -18.08 -28.85 4.57
C MET A 130 -19.21 -29.72 4.00
N SER A 131 -19.15 -30.06 2.72
CA SER A 131 -20.17 -30.90 2.07
C SER A 131 -20.13 -32.36 2.52
N ASP A 132 -18.95 -32.95 2.71
CA ASP A 132 -18.82 -34.39 2.96
C ASP A 132 -18.92 -34.74 4.46
N TYR A 133 -18.47 -33.84 5.34
CA TYR A 133 -18.30 -34.07 6.78
C TYR A 133 -18.78 -32.92 7.68
N GLU A 134 -19.38 -31.85 7.14
CA GLU A 134 -19.86 -30.68 7.88
C GLU A 134 -18.78 -29.96 8.72
N ILE A 135 -17.54 -29.98 8.23
CA ILE A 135 -16.40 -29.34 8.89
C ILE A 135 -16.15 -27.97 8.31
N LYS A 136 -16.02 -26.97 9.19
CA LYS A 136 -15.73 -25.59 8.79
C LYS A 136 -14.25 -25.32 8.89
N LEU A 137 -13.51 -25.59 7.81
CA LEU A 137 -12.08 -25.26 7.76
C LEU A 137 -11.88 -23.75 7.99
N LYS A 138 -11.15 -23.37 9.05
CA LYS A 138 -10.94 -21.96 9.45
C LYS A 138 -9.49 -21.54 9.30
N ASN A 139 -9.29 -20.24 9.07
CA ASN A 139 -7.99 -19.59 8.89
C ASN A 139 -7.15 -20.22 7.76
N CYS A 140 -7.73 -20.26 6.56
CA CYS A 140 -7.07 -20.78 5.36
C CYS A 140 -6.27 -19.70 4.64
N ILE A 141 -5.16 -20.08 4.01
CA ILE A 141 -4.33 -19.21 3.17
C ILE A 141 -4.18 -19.86 1.81
N GLU A 142 -4.78 -19.24 0.79
CA GLU A 142 -4.61 -19.63 -0.61
C GLU A 142 -3.23 -19.18 -1.10
N LEU A 143 -2.37 -20.15 -1.39
CA LEU A 143 -1.00 -19.89 -1.85
C LEU A 143 -0.95 -19.21 -3.21
N SER A 144 -1.91 -19.48 -4.10
CA SER A 144 -1.98 -18.81 -5.41
C SER A 144 -2.20 -17.31 -5.25
N ASP A 145 -3.07 -16.92 -4.31
CA ASP A 145 -3.35 -15.53 -4.00
C ASP A 145 -2.19 -14.87 -3.27
N LEU A 146 -1.56 -15.60 -2.35
CA LEU A 146 -0.36 -15.13 -1.66
C LEU A 146 0.78 -14.90 -2.66
N ALA A 147 1.03 -15.84 -3.57
CA ALA A 147 2.03 -15.76 -4.62
C ALA A 147 1.70 -14.62 -5.60
N ASN A 148 0.47 -14.51 -6.12
CA ASN A 148 0.05 -13.40 -6.98
C ASN A 148 0.21 -12.04 -6.29
N LYS A 149 -0.14 -11.95 -5.01
CA LYS A 149 0.05 -10.75 -4.19
C LYS A 149 1.53 -10.40 -3.99
N LYS A 150 2.40 -11.40 -3.85
CA LYS A 150 3.84 -11.22 -3.61
C LYS A 150 4.63 -10.96 -4.89
N LEU A 151 4.41 -11.77 -5.92
CA LEU A 151 5.01 -11.68 -7.27
C LEU A 151 4.40 -10.55 -8.10
N ARG A 152 3.27 -9.97 -7.65
CA ARG A 152 2.55 -8.86 -8.30
C ARG A 152 2.10 -9.21 -9.73
N CYS A 153 1.72 -10.47 -9.94
CA CYS A 153 1.13 -10.97 -11.17
C CYS A 153 -0.34 -11.37 -10.94
N VAL A 154 -1.03 -11.72 -12.02
CA VAL A 154 -2.38 -12.29 -11.98
C VAL A 154 -2.36 -13.52 -12.88
N GLU A 155 -1.86 -14.62 -12.32
CA GLU A 155 -1.76 -15.90 -13.01
C GLU A 155 -2.49 -16.99 -12.22
N LYS A 156 -2.94 -18.04 -12.92
CA LYS A 156 -3.43 -19.26 -12.26
C LYS A 156 -2.24 -20.16 -12.00
N TRP A 157 -1.96 -20.37 -10.72
CA TRP A 157 -0.84 -21.18 -10.27
C TRP A 157 -1.31 -22.58 -9.93
N SER A 158 -0.56 -23.59 -10.39
CA SER A 158 -0.58 -24.92 -9.76
C SER A 158 0.52 -24.98 -8.70
N LEU A 159 0.45 -25.94 -7.77
CA LEU A 159 1.52 -26.15 -6.80
C LEU A 159 2.86 -26.39 -7.50
N ASP A 160 2.90 -27.24 -8.54
CA ASP A 160 4.09 -27.47 -9.36
C ASP A 160 4.58 -26.20 -10.08
N GLY A 161 3.65 -25.38 -10.60
CA GLY A 161 3.99 -24.11 -11.25
C GLY A 161 4.65 -23.11 -10.28
N LEU A 162 4.20 -23.07 -9.03
CA LEU A 162 4.83 -22.25 -7.98
C LEU A 162 6.22 -22.77 -7.62
N VAL A 163 6.40 -24.08 -7.57
CA VAL A 163 7.70 -24.68 -7.26
C VAL A 163 8.71 -24.41 -8.36
N LYS A 164 8.30 -24.55 -9.62
CA LYS A 164 9.11 -24.18 -10.78
C LYS A 164 9.51 -22.73 -10.76
N HIS A 165 8.57 -21.84 -10.47
CA HIS A 165 8.82 -20.41 -10.47
C HIS A 165 9.70 -19.95 -9.29
N LEU A 166 9.46 -20.46 -8.08
CA LEU A 166 10.11 -19.97 -6.86
C LEU A 166 11.42 -20.67 -6.54
N PHE A 167 11.54 -21.96 -6.88
CA PHE A 167 12.69 -22.79 -6.50
C PHE A 167 13.49 -23.32 -7.69
N ASN A 168 13.01 -23.12 -8.93
CA ASN A 168 13.60 -23.73 -10.12
C ASN A 168 13.77 -25.26 -9.95
N LYS A 169 12.75 -25.88 -9.34
CA LYS A 169 12.59 -27.33 -9.12
C LYS A 169 11.24 -27.76 -9.66
N GLN A 170 10.96 -29.06 -9.74
CA GLN A 170 9.64 -29.56 -10.13
C GLN A 170 9.09 -30.60 -9.15
N LEU A 171 7.77 -30.75 -9.12
CA LEU A 171 7.08 -31.79 -8.36
C LEU A 171 6.78 -32.99 -9.25
N PHE A 172 6.97 -34.18 -8.68
CA PHE A 172 6.58 -35.41 -9.35
C PHE A 172 5.05 -35.57 -9.30
N LYS A 173 4.37 -35.22 -10.40
CA LYS A 173 2.91 -35.24 -10.52
C LYS A 173 2.41 -36.36 -11.45
N ASP A 174 2.72 -37.61 -11.12
CA ASP A 174 2.24 -38.75 -11.90
C ASP A 174 0.70 -38.80 -11.88
N LYS A 175 0.11 -38.80 -13.09
CA LYS A 175 -1.33 -38.89 -13.29
C LYS A 175 -1.90 -40.20 -12.75
N ASN A 176 -1.14 -41.28 -12.75
CA ASN A 176 -1.56 -42.58 -12.23
C ASN A 176 -1.73 -42.56 -10.71
N VAL A 177 -0.86 -41.83 -10.00
CA VAL A 177 -0.95 -41.65 -8.54
C VAL A 177 -2.02 -40.62 -8.18
N ARG A 178 -2.05 -39.46 -8.85
CA ARG A 178 -3.03 -38.39 -8.57
C ARG A 178 -4.47 -38.81 -8.85
N CYS A 179 -4.70 -39.60 -9.89
CA CYS A 179 -6.04 -40.12 -10.24
C CYS A 179 -6.23 -41.57 -9.75
N SER A 180 -5.56 -41.98 -8.68
CA SER A 180 -5.67 -43.31 -8.09
C SER A 180 -6.89 -43.46 -7.17
N HIS A 181 -7.13 -44.69 -6.74
CA HIS A 181 -8.18 -45.02 -5.78
C HIS A 181 -7.69 -44.69 -4.36
N TRP A 182 -7.84 -43.43 -3.96
CA TRP A 182 -7.49 -42.96 -2.62
C TRP A 182 -8.36 -43.58 -1.50
N ASP A 183 -9.44 -44.28 -1.86
CA ASP A 183 -10.31 -45.05 -0.98
C ASP A 183 -9.81 -46.49 -0.74
N ASN A 184 -8.80 -46.94 -1.50
CA ASN A 184 -8.24 -48.29 -1.36
C ASN A 184 -7.39 -48.43 -0.11
N PHE A 185 -7.46 -49.61 0.48
CA PHE A 185 -6.74 -49.97 1.68
C PHE A 185 -5.68 -51.05 1.39
N GLU A 186 -4.40 -50.88 1.74
CA GLU A 186 -3.70 -49.70 2.28
C GLU A 186 -3.19 -48.73 1.18
N LEU A 187 -2.90 -47.47 1.54
CA LEU A 187 -2.21 -46.56 0.61
C LEU A 187 -0.81 -47.09 0.26
N THR A 188 -0.47 -47.03 -1.02
CA THR A 188 0.87 -47.37 -1.51
C THR A 188 1.92 -46.38 -1.03
N GLU A 189 3.19 -46.78 -1.00
CA GLU A 189 4.30 -45.89 -0.63
C GLU A 189 4.42 -44.69 -1.58
N GLU A 190 4.09 -44.86 -2.86
CA GLU A 190 4.05 -43.77 -3.83
C GLU A 190 2.95 -42.74 -3.51
N GLN A 191 1.75 -43.20 -3.15
CA GLN A 191 0.66 -42.32 -2.69
C GLN A 191 1.03 -41.56 -1.41
N LYS A 192 1.67 -42.23 -0.45
CA LYS A 192 2.11 -41.61 0.80
C LYS A 192 3.17 -40.53 0.55
N ARG A 193 4.17 -40.80 -0.30
CA ARG A 193 5.20 -39.82 -0.67
C ARG A 193 4.65 -38.64 -1.44
N TYR A 194 3.74 -38.88 -2.38
CA TYR A 194 3.05 -37.84 -3.14
C TYR A 194 2.32 -36.87 -2.19
N ALA A 195 1.45 -37.42 -1.32
CA ALA A 195 0.67 -36.63 -0.37
C ALA A 195 1.58 -35.88 0.62
N ALA A 196 2.60 -36.55 1.17
CA ALA A 196 3.51 -35.88 2.10
C ALA A 196 4.26 -34.70 1.45
N THR A 197 4.64 -34.85 0.18
CA THR A 197 5.35 -33.81 -0.58
C THR A 197 4.45 -32.60 -0.87
N ASP A 198 3.18 -32.82 -1.21
CA ASP A 198 2.23 -31.73 -1.51
C ASP A 198 1.93 -30.86 -0.29
N ALA A 199 1.70 -31.48 0.87
CA ALA A 199 1.54 -30.77 2.12
C ALA A 199 2.82 -30.05 2.55
N TYR A 200 3.99 -30.72 2.49
CA TYR A 200 5.28 -30.13 2.88
C TYR A 200 5.63 -28.86 2.10
N VAL A 201 5.55 -28.93 0.76
CA VAL A 201 5.97 -27.84 -0.12
C VAL A 201 5.08 -26.60 0.04
N SER A 202 3.83 -26.81 0.44
CA SER A 202 2.88 -25.72 0.70
C SER A 202 3.32 -24.84 1.88
N VAL A 203 3.98 -25.40 2.91
CA VAL A 203 4.40 -24.65 4.11
C VAL A 203 5.89 -24.29 4.10
N SER A 204 6.78 -25.28 4.12
CA SER A 204 8.24 -25.06 4.28
C SER A 204 8.91 -24.55 3.00
N GLY A 205 8.28 -24.76 1.85
CA GLY A 205 8.67 -24.16 0.58
C GLY A 205 8.01 -22.80 0.37
N ILE A 206 6.77 -22.83 -0.14
CA ILE A 206 6.13 -21.66 -0.75
C ILE A 206 5.67 -20.64 0.29
N PHE A 207 5.00 -21.07 1.36
CA PHE A 207 4.51 -20.16 2.39
C PHE A 207 5.66 -19.47 3.10
N ASP A 208 6.66 -20.23 3.55
CA ASP A 208 7.84 -19.68 4.21
C ASP A 208 8.68 -18.84 3.25
N SER A 209 8.83 -19.18 1.97
CA SER A 209 9.48 -18.27 1.00
C SER A 209 8.69 -16.96 0.82
N CYS A 210 7.37 -17.04 0.70
CA CYS A 210 6.49 -15.86 0.61
C CYS A 210 6.45 -15.04 1.92
N CYS A 211 6.67 -15.70 3.07
CA CYS A 211 6.65 -15.13 4.43
C CYS A 211 8.04 -14.70 4.95
N CYS A 212 9.14 -15.29 4.50
CA CYS A 212 10.52 -14.80 4.70
C CYS A 212 10.77 -13.59 3.81
N HIS A 213 10.16 -13.55 2.61
CA HIS A 213 9.96 -12.30 1.90
C HIS A 213 9.27 -11.27 2.81
N LEU A 214 8.44 -11.63 3.79
CA LEU A 214 7.81 -10.70 4.74
C LEU A 214 8.80 -10.14 5.80
N CYS A 215 9.86 -10.86 6.19
CA CYS A 215 10.94 -10.29 7.01
C CYS A 215 11.89 -9.40 6.18
N GLN A 216 12.12 -9.71 4.90
CA GLN A 216 12.83 -8.81 3.99
C GLN A 216 11.96 -7.63 3.50
N LEU A 217 10.62 -7.73 3.57
CA LEU A 217 9.67 -6.70 3.10
C LEU A 217 9.09 -5.80 4.20
N LEU A 218 9.35 -6.08 5.49
CA LEU A 218 9.11 -5.10 6.58
C LEU A 218 10.20 -4.03 6.64
N SER A 219 11.31 -4.23 5.93
CA SER A 219 12.05 -3.15 5.29
C SER A 219 11.46 -2.97 3.89
N PHE A 220 10.85 -1.81 3.63
CA PHE A 220 10.25 -1.41 2.35
C PHE A 220 10.89 -2.09 1.11
N PRO A 221 10.13 -2.67 0.16
CA PRO A 221 10.68 -2.89 -1.17
C PRO A 221 10.85 -1.52 -1.82
N LEU A 222 12.02 -0.95 -1.58
CA LEU A 222 12.68 0.00 -2.44
C LEU A 222 12.57 -0.53 -3.88
N PRO A 223 12.15 0.27 -4.87
CA PRO A 223 12.21 -0.16 -6.27
C PRO A 223 13.65 -0.60 -6.57
N CYS A 224 13.83 -1.89 -6.87
CA CYS A 224 15.09 -2.59 -7.16
C CYS A 224 16.33 -1.86 -6.65
N ALA A 225 16.80 -2.19 -5.44
CA ALA A 225 18.22 -2.04 -5.18
C ALA A 225 18.93 -2.92 -6.23
N ASP A 226 19.53 -2.24 -7.21
CA ASP A 226 20.44 -2.82 -8.16
C ASP A 226 21.56 -3.46 -7.33
N PRO A 227 21.74 -4.81 -7.31
CA PRO A 227 22.71 -5.45 -6.43
C PRO A 227 24.16 -5.00 -6.68
N SER A 228 24.40 -4.27 -7.78
CA SER A 228 25.67 -3.64 -8.13
C SER A 228 25.87 -2.23 -7.56
N LEU A 229 24.87 -1.61 -6.93
CA LEU A 229 24.97 -0.24 -6.43
C LEU A 229 25.51 -0.24 -5.00
N PRO A 230 26.68 0.37 -4.72
CA PRO A 230 27.26 0.37 -3.38
C PRO A 230 26.35 1.11 -2.40
N GLU A 231 26.21 0.59 -1.18
CA GLU A 231 25.41 1.27 -0.15
C GLU A 231 26.04 2.61 0.31
N PRO A 232 25.22 3.58 0.75
CA PRO A 232 25.74 4.85 1.26
C PRO A 232 26.57 4.63 2.53
N GLY A 233 27.78 5.19 2.54
CA GLY A 233 28.69 5.11 3.67
C GLY A 233 28.19 5.85 4.92
N PRO A 234 28.72 5.52 6.11
CA PRO A 234 28.27 6.10 7.38
C PRO A 234 28.40 7.62 7.44
N GLU A 235 29.46 8.20 6.84
CA GLU A 235 29.63 9.65 6.76
C GLU A 235 28.59 10.34 5.86
N GLN A 236 28.15 9.68 4.79
CA GLN A 236 27.10 10.20 3.91
C GLN A 236 25.74 10.19 4.62
N ILE A 237 25.43 9.12 5.35
CA ILE A 237 24.22 9.03 6.19
C ILE A 237 24.27 10.05 7.34
N LYS A 238 25.42 10.28 7.96
CA LYS A 238 25.60 11.31 8.99
C LYS A 238 25.36 12.71 8.43
N CYS A 239 25.92 13.02 7.26
CA CYS A 239 25.66 14.27 6.54
C CYS A 239 24.17 14.44 6.23
N LEU A 240 23.52 13.40 5.73
CA LEU A 240 22.09 13.39 5.42
C LEU A 240 21.23 13.70 6.66
N LYS A 241 21.51 13.03 7.78
CA LYS A 241 20.79 13.23 9.05
C LYS A 241 21.00 14.64 9.60
N MET A 242 22.25 15.11 9.62
CA MET A 242 22.61 16.39 10.25
C MET A 242 22.05 17.60 9.49
N PHE A 243 22.19 17.61 8.16
CA PHE A 243 21.84 18.77 7.33
C PHE A 243 20.42 18.73 6.77
N PHE A 244 19.92 17.53 6.43
CA PHE A 244 18.63 17.38 5.76
C PHE A 244 17.57 16.72 6.66
N GLY A 245 17.95 16.14 7.81
CA GLY A 245 17.00 15.53 8.75
C GLY A 245 16.37 14.22 8.26
N HIS A 246 17.01 13.54 7.29
CA HIS A 246 16.55 12.26 6.74
C HIS A 246 17.41 11.10 7.26
N HIS A 247 16.77 9.97 7.59
CA HIS A 247 17.50 8.80 8.10
C HIS A 247 18.20 8.00 7.00
N ASN A 248 17.56 7.88 5.83
CA ASN A 248 18.00 7.08 4.69
C ASN A 248 17.70 7.81 3.37
N PHE A 249 18.50 7.56 2.33
CA PHE A 249 18.19 7.99 0.97
C PHE A 249 17.07 7.13 0.36
N LYS A 250 16.27 7.70 -0.52
CA LYS A 250 15.44 6.87 -1.44
C LYS A 250 16.34 6.23 -2.49
N PRO A 251 15.96 5.08 -3.09
CA PRO A 251 16.86 4.30 -3.95
C PRO A 251 17.33 5.08 -5.16
N VAL A 252 16.40 5.76 -5.84
CA VAL A 252 16.73 6.54 -7.03
C VAL A 252 17.47 7.83 -6.65
N GLN A 253 17.27 8.37 -5.44
CA GLN A 253 18.08 9.50 -4.97
C GLN A 253 19.54 9.07 -4.80
N TRP A 254 19.78 7.94 -4.14
CA TRP A 254 21.13 7.43 -3.93
C TRP A 254 21.83 7.07 -5.23
N LYS A 255 21.13 6.39 -6.16
CA LYS A 255 21.66 6.07 -7.50
C LYS A 255 22.15 7.31 -8.27
N VAL A 256 21.39 8.41 -8.22
CA VAL A 256 21.80 9.67 -8.86
C VAL A 256 22.95 10.32 -8.10
N ILE A 257 22.86 10.43 -6.77
CA ILE A 257 23.89 11.08 -5.93
C ILE A 257 25.23 10.37 -6.07
N GLN A 258 25.24 9.05 -6.03
CA GLN A 258 26.45 8.23 -6.16
C GLN A 258 27.09 8.39 -7.55
N SER A 259 26.29 8.36 -8.62
CA SER A 259 26.76 8.60 -9.99
C SER A 259 27.38 10.01 -10.15
N VAL A 260 26.82 11.03 -9.51
CA VAL A 260 27.37 12.40 -9.58
C VAL A 260 28.66 12.57 -8.77
N ILE A 261 28.71 11.99 -7.56
CA ILE A 261 29.85 12.15 -6.65
C ILE A 261 31.03 11.26 -7.06
N GLN A 262 30.78 9.98 -7.34
CA GLN A 262 31.84 9.00 -7.62
C GLN A 262 32.18 8.91 -9.11
N GLU A 263 31.16 8.76 -9.97
CA GLU A 263 31.38 8.52 -11.41
C GLU A 263 31.58 9.81 -12.21
N ARG A 264 31.29 10.99 -11.62
CA ARG A 264 31.30 12.29 -12.29
C ARG A 264 30.47 12.30 -13.58
N ARG A 265 29.38 11.53 -13.59
CA ARG A 265 28.58 11.24 -14.78
C ARG A 265 27.39 12.19 -14.96
N ASP A 266 27.07 12.52 -16.21
CA ASP A 266 25.85 13.27 -16.53
C ASP A 266 24.60 12.44 -16.19
N ASN A 267 23.52 13.11 -15.77
CA ASN A 267 22.31 12.44 -15.28
C ASN A 267 21.06 13.09 -15.88
N LEU A 268 20.12 12.28 -16.36
CA LEU A 268 18.75 12.70 -16.68
C LEU A 268 17.79 12.03 -15.69
N VAL A 269 17.20 12.85 -14.82
CA VAL A 269 16.42 12.41 -13.67
C VAL A 269 14.95 12.76 -13.87
N VAL A 270 14.15 11.73 -14.14
CA VAL A 270 12.68 11.85 -14.25
C VAL A 270 12.05 11.30 -12.97
N MET A 271 11.70 12.20 -12.07
CA MET A 271 11.19 11.86 -10.75
C MET A 271 9.83 12.50 -10.52
N ALA A 272 8.85 11.71 -10.10
CA ALA A 272 7.52 12.21 -9.76
C ALA A 272 7.57 13.39 -8.77
N THR A 273 6.56 14.26 -8.82
CA THR A 273 6.41 15.37 -7.87
C THR A 273 6.39 14.84 -6.43
N GLY A 274 7.15 15.45 -5.53
CA GLY A 274 7.25 15.02 -4.12
C GLY A 274 8.20 13.84 -3.86
N TYR A 275 8.84 13.23 -4.88
CA TYR A 275 9.83 12.16 -4.64
C TYR A 275 11.08 12.68 -3.91
N GLY A 276 11.43 13.96 -4.06
CA GLY A 276 12.61 14.58 -3.44
C GLY A 276 13.74 14.83 -4.44
N LYS A 277 13.41 15.39 -5.61
CA LYS A 277 14.36 15.78 -6.67
C LYS A 277 15.47 16.69 -6.17
N SER A 278 15.12 17.66 -5.34
CA SER A 278 16.04 18.68 -4.84
C SER A 278 17.26 18.09 -4.13
N LEU A 279 17.06 17.00 -3.38
CA LEU A 279 18.16 16.34 -2.65
C LEU A 279 19.26 15.82 -3.60
N CYS A 280 18.92 15.45 -4.84
CA CYS A 280 19.87 14.90 -5.81
C CYS A 280 20.94 15.93 -6.24
N PHE A 281 20.63 17.22 -6.19
CA PHE A 281 21.58 18.30 -6.50
C PHE A 281 22.01 19.12 -5.27
N GLN A 282 21.24 19.08 -4.18
CA GLN A 282 21.56 19.79 -2.93
C GLN A 282 22.54 19.01 -2.05
N PHE A 283 22.47 17.67 -2.03
CA PHE A 283 23.36 16.86 -1.20
C PHE A 283 24.83 16.85 -1.65
N PRO A 284 25.16 16.65 -2.95
CA PRO A 284 26.55 16.57 -3.40
C PRO A 284 27.44 17.76 -3.00
N PRO A 285 27.06 19.04 -3.18
CA PRO A 285 27.94 20.16 -2.81
C PRO A 285 28.14 20.29 -1.30
N VAL A 286 27.13 19.93 -0.50
CA VAL A 286 27.19 19.96 0.97
C VAL A 286 28.14 18.86 1.50
N TYR A 287 28.17 17.71 0.85
CA TYR A 287 29.05 16.61 1.21
C TYR A 287 30.49 16.82 0.71
N CYS A 288 30.66 17.21 -0.56
CA CYS A 288 31.97 17.42 -1.19
C CYS A 288 32.66 18.73 -0.81
N LEU A 289 31.98 19.62 -0.08
CA LEU A 289 32.47 20.96 0.29
C LEU A 289 32.84 21.83 -0.92
N ASN A 290 32.09 21.69 -2.01
CA ASN A 290 32.27 22.43 -3.27
C ASN A 290 31.00 23.25 -3.60
N ILE A 291 31.02 23.99 -4.71
CA ILE A 291 29.86 24.75 -5.18
C ILE A 291 29.03 23.92 -6.16
N SER A 292 27.71 24.01 -6.07
CA SER A 292 26.78 23.61 -7.14
C SER A 292 26.09 24.81 -7.74
N VAL A 293 25.88 24.76 -9.05
CA VAL A 293 25.04 25.73 -9.76
C VAL A 293 23.71 25.08 -10.10
N VAL A 294 22.61 25.75 -9.79
CA VAL A 294 21.25 25.29 -10.08
C VAL A 294 20.58 26.30 -11.01
N ILE A 295 20.26 25.86 -12.22
CA ILE A 295 19.57 26.62 -13.24
C ILE A 295 18.09 26.30 -13.13
N SER A 296 17.26 27.33 -12.89
CA SER A 296 15.81 27.16 -12.72
C SER A 296 15.06 28.28 -13.43
N PRO A 297 13.85 28.05 -13.98
CA PRO A 297 13.13 29.09 -14.70
C PRO A 297 12.45 30.10 -13.75
N LEU A 298 12.33 29.78 -12.46
CA LEU A 298 11.31 30.35 -11.59
C LEU A 298 11.92 30.99 -10.34
N ILE A 299 11.95 32.32 -10.33
CA ILE A 299 12.53 33.10 -9.23
C ILE A 299 11.88 32.78 -7.88
N ALA A 300 10.55 32.68 -7.82
CA ALA A 300 9.85 32.32 -6.60
C ALA A 300 10.27 30.94 -6.05
N LEU A 301 10.55 29.96 -6.92
CA LEU A 301 11.01 28.63 -6.49
C LEU A 301 12.45 28.69 -5.97
N MET A 302 13.30 29.50 -6.60
CA MET A 302 14.68 29.73 -6.17
C MET A 302 14.70 30.37 -4.78
N GLU A 303 13.90 31.41 -4.56
CA GLU A 303 13.76 32.07 -3.24
C GLU A 303 13.30 31.09 -2.16
N ASP A 304 12.26 30.29 -2.42
CA ASP A 304 11.76 29.27 -1.49
C ASP A 304 12.83 28.22 -1.15
N GLN A 305 13.58 27.72 -2.13
CA GLN A 305 14.63 26.73 -1.88
C GLN A 305 15.83 27.33 -1.13
N VAL A 306 16.21 28.57 -1.44
CA VAL A 306 17.26 29.29 -0.69
C VAL A 306 16.85 29.48 0.78
N LEU A 307 15.60 29.86 1.04
CA LEU A 307 15.06 29.96 2.41
C LEU A 307 15.11 28.64 3.17
N GLN A 308 14.85 27.51 2.50
CA GLN A 308 14.98 26.18 3.10
C GLN A 308 16.45 25.80 3.38
N LEU A 309 17.38 26.25 2.55
CA LEU A 309 18.81 25.95 2.63
C LEU A 309 19.59 26.89 3.56
N LYS A 310 19.06 28.07 3.92
CA LYS A 310 19.68 29.01 4.88
C LYS A 310 20.02 28.36 6.23
N TRP A 311 19.38 27.25 6.58
CA TRP A 311 19.57 26.50 7.82
C TRP A 311 20.63 25.38 7.72
N VAL A 312 21.22 25.20 6.53
CA VAL A 312 22.06 24.05 6.14
C VAL A 312 23.54 24.45 5.96
N THR A 313 23.89 25.72 6.09
CA THR A 313 25.26 26.22 5.83
C THR A 313 26.30 25.64 6.79
N ARG A 314 27.36 25.04 6.22
CA ARG A 314 28.58 24.62 6.95
C ARG A 314 29.54 25.81 7.08
N ARG A 315 30.23 25.90 8.23
CA ARG A 315 31.29 26.91 8.46
C ARG A 315 32.43 26.71 7.42
N GLY A 316 32.78 27.75 6.67
CA GLY A 316 33.99 27.77 5.81
C GLY A 316 33.81 28.29 4.38
N LEU A 317 32.63 28.18 3.77
CA LEU A 317 32.32 28.76 2.44
C LEU A 317 31.09 29.68 2.55
N PRO A 318 31.09 30.87 1.93
CA PRO A 318 29.95 31.79 2.03
C PRO A 318 28.70 31.23 1.35
N PHE A 319 28.84 30.43 0.29
CA PHE A 319 27.73 29.79 -0.43
C PHE A 319 28.12 28.39 -0.94
N THR A 320 27.23 27.41 -0.73
CA THR A 320 27.41 26.02 -1.22
C THR A 320 26.59 25.74 -2.48
N ILE A 321 25.49 26.47 -2.67
CA ILE A 321 24.55 26.28 -3.79
C ILE A 321 24.17 27.65 -4.34
N VAL A 322 24.34 27.85 -5.65
CA VAL A 322 24.04 29.10 -6.35
C VAL A 322 22.90 28.86 -7.34
N TYR A 323 21.80 29.61 -7.18
CA TYR A 323 20.67 29.56 -8.11
C TYR A 323 20.81 30.66 -9.17
N MET A 324 20.52 30.32 -10.43
CA MET A 324 20.54 31.27 -11.55
C MET A 324 19.43 30.98 -12.56
N THR A 325 19.01 32.03 -13.28
CA THR A 325 18.08 31.89 -14.41
C THR A 325 18.83 31.40 -15.66
N PRO A 326 18.17 30.71 -16.60
CA PRO A 326 18.80 30.25 -17.84
C PRO A 326 19.33 31.42 -18.69
N GLU A 327 18.67 32.58 -18.68
CA GLU A 327 19.14 33.78 -19.38
C GLU A 327 20.44 34.32 -18.78
N PHE A 328 20.52 34.37 -17.45
CA PHE A 328 21.72 34.84 -16.77
C PHE A 328 22.89 33.89 -16.98
N CYS A 329 22.62 32.58 -16.91
CA CYS A 329 23.61 31.54 -17.13
C CYS A 329 24.23 31.62 -18.53
N SER A 330 23.38 31.74 -19.56
CA SER A 330 23.82 31.78 -20.97
C SER A 330 24.64 33.04 -21.28
N GLY A 331 24.35 34.17 -20.62
CA GLY A 331 25.11 35.41 -20.79
C GLY A 331 26.41 35.50 -19.99
N ASN A 332 26.61 34.66 -18.95
CA ASN A 332 27.72 34.78 -18.00
C ASN A 332 28.51 33.47 -17.84
N ILE A 333 28.79 32.78 -18.94
CA ILE A 333 29.51 31.50 -18.91
C ILE A 333 30.96 31.67 -18.40
N SER A 334 31.60 32.81 -18.67
CA SER A 334 32.95 33.13 -18.17
C SER A 334 33.04 33.12 -16.64
N LEU A 335 31.97 33.56 -15.95
CA LEU A 335 31.88 33.50 -14.49
C LEU A 335 31.90 32.05 -13.99
N LEU A 336 31.19 31.15 -14.67
CA LEU A 336 31.14 29.73 -14.33
C LEU A 336 32.51 29.05 -14.52
N GLU A 337 33.22 29.39 -15.60
CA GLU A 337 34.59 28.91 -15.84
C GLU A 337 35.57 29.41 -14.78
N GLN A 338 35.44 30.68 -14.35
CA GLN A 338 36.25 31.24 -13.27
C GLN A 338 35.97 30.53 -11.95
N LEU A 339 34.69 30.33 -11.60
CA LEU A 339 34.30 29.61 -10.38
C LEU A 339 34.81 28.17 -10.36
N ASN A 340 34.74 27.47 -11.51
CA ASN A 340 35.27 26.11 -11.61
C ASN A 340 36.79 26.07 -11.44
N ARG A 341 37.51 27.06 -11.99
CA ARG A 341 38.97 27.16 -11.85
C ARG A 341 39.41 27.52 -10.42
N SER A 342 38.68 28.38 -9.72
CA SER A 342 39.09 28.88 -8.41
C SER A 342 38.66 27.99 -7.23
N ILE A 343 37.45 27.44 -7.28
CA ILE A 343 36.83 26.72 -6.16
C ILE A 343 36.49 25.27 -6.54
N GLY A 344 36.14 25.04 -7.81
CA GLY A 344 35.67 23.74 -8.31
C GLY A 344 34.15 23.60 -8.21
N LEU A 345 33.53 23.22 -9.34
CA LEU A 345 32.10 22.92 -9.40
C LEU A 345 31.85 21.42 -9.20
N SER A 346 31.04 21.12 -8.20
CA SER A 346 30.59 19.74 -7.98
C SER A 346 29.62 19.28 -9.06
N LEU A 347 28.64 20.10 -9.45
CA LEU A 347 27.70 19.79 -10.54
C LEU A 347 27.01 21.05 -11.06
N ILE A 348 26.39 20.92 -12.23
CA ILE A 348 25.40 21.87 -12.73
C ILE A 348 24.05 21.16 -12.79
N ALA A 349 23.08 21.62 -12.01
CA ALA A 349 21.71 21.12 -12.05
C ALA A 349 20.85 21.99 -12.98
N VAL A 350 20.12 21.35 -13.88
CA VAL A 350 19.12 21.99 -14.73
C VAL A 350 17.74 21.52 -14.26
N ASP A 351 17.09 22.32 -13.41
CA ASP A 351 15.75 22.01 -12.89
C ASP A 351 14.67 22.35 -13.92
N GLU A 352 13.54 21.66 -13.85
CA GLU A 352 12.47 21.74 -14.85
C GLU A 352 12.97 21.60 -16.32
N ALA A 353 13.88 20.65 -16.54
CA ALA A 353 14.55 20.42 -17.83
C ALA A 353 13.58 20.17 -19.01
N HIS A 354 12.31 19.84 -18.75
CA HIS A 354 11.29 19.74 -19.80
C HIS A 354 11.10 21.06 -20.57
N CYS A 355 11.46 22.21 -20.01
CA CYS A 355 11.41 23.52 -20.67
C CYS A 355 12.33 23.63 -21.90
N ILE A 356 13.33 22.75 -22.02
CA ILE A 356 14.23 22.69 -23.18
C ILE A 356 13.50 22.25 -24.46
N SER A 357 12.51 21.36 -24.30
CA SER A 357 11.87 20.70 -25.43
C SER A 357 10.71 21.52 -25.98
N HIS A 358 10.65 21.67 -27.31
CA HIS A 358 9.47 22.25 -27.98
C HIS A 358 8.23 21.38 -27.77
N TRP A 359 8.42 20.10 -27.47
CA TRP A 359 7.35 19.14 -27.17
C TRP A 359 6.97 19.16 -25.68
N GLY A 360 7.71 19.91 -24.86
CA GLY A 360 7.38 20.18 -23.48
C GLY A 360 6.12 21.03 -23.34
N HIS A 361 5.54 21.02 -22.15
CA HIS A 361 4.34 21.79 -21.86
C HIS A 361 4.63 23.26 -21.56
N ASP A 362 5.89 23.62 -21.25
CA ASP A 362 6.35 24.98 -20.94
C ASP A 362 7.71 25.28 -21.60
N PHE A 363 7.74 25.36 -22.93
CA PHE A 363 8.97 25.61 -23.68
C PHE A 363 9.56 27.00 -23.43
N ARG A 364 10.88 27.09 -23.20
CA ARG A 364 11.63 28.35 -23.02
C ARG A 364 12.93 28.33 -23.84
N GLY A 365 13.06 29.26 -24.79
CA GLY A 365 14.21 29.30 -25.72
C GLY A 365 15.58 29.31 -25.05
N ALA A 366 15.75 30.09 -23.98
CA ALA A 366 17.02 30.23 -23.24
C ALA A 366 17.58 28.92 -22.69
N TYR A 367 16.74 27.89 -22.52
CA TYR A 367 17.19 26.57 -22.08
C TYR A 367 17.98 25.80 -23.16
N ARG A 368 17.77 26.10 -24.44
CA ARG A 368 18.53 25.46 -25.53
C ARG A 368 19.96 25.96 -25.63
N ASP A 369 20.21 27.18 -25.17
CA ASP A 369 21.54 27.79 -25.18
C ASP A 369 22.45 27.15 -24.10
N LEU A 370 21.85 26.48 -23.10
CA LEU A 370 22.58 25.77 -22.04
C LEU A 370 23.45 24.61 -22.54
N GLY A 371 23.26 24.14 -23.79
CA GLY A 371 24.16 23.17 -24.42
C GLY A 371 25.61 23.67 -24.56
N VAL A 372 25.84 24.99 -24.45
CA VAL A 372 27.20 25.57 -24.39
C VAL A 372 27.94 25.13 -23.12
N LEU A 373 27.23 24.92 -22.00
CA LEU A 373 27.84 24.60 -20.70
C LEU A 373 28.70 23.35 -20.77
N LYS A 374 28.24 22.29 -21.46
CA LYS A 374 29.02 21.05 -21.58
C LYS A 374 30.28 21.21 -22.44
N ARG A 375 30.32 22.20 -23.33
CA ARG A 375 31.53 22.54 -24.10
C ARG A 375 32.55 23.31 -23.26
N CYS A 376 32.09 24.27 -22.46
CA CYS A 376 32.96 25.11 -21.62
C CYS A 376 33.42 24.40 -20.34
N LEU A 377 32.60 23.49 -19.81
CA LEU A 377 32.82 22.77 -18.55
C LEU A 377 32.63 21.26 -18.77
N PRO A 378 33.52 20.61 -19.55
CA PRO A 378 33.36 19.20 -19.92
C PRO A 378 33.42 18.25 -18.70
N ASP A 379 34.27 18.56 -17.72
CA ASP A 379 34.51 17.73 -16.52
C ASP A 379 33.45 17.90 -15.42
N VAL A 380 32.55 18.87 -15.58
CA VAL A 380 31.47 19.12 -14.63
C VAL A 380 30.23 18.31 -15.05
N PRO A 381 29.69 17.44 -14.18
CA PRO A 381 28.51 16.66 -14.51
C PRO A 381 27.27 17.55 -14.53
N ILE A 382 26.45 17.36 -15.55
CA ILE A 382 25.16 18.02 -15.67
C ILE A 382 24.06 17.06 -15.21
N VAL A 383 23.25 17.51 -14.25
CA VAL A 383 22.08 16.80 -13.74
C VAL A 383 20.82 17.50 -14.24
N ALA A 384 20.18 16.96 -15.25
CA ALA A 384 18.90 17.47 -15.76
C ALA A 384 17.74 16.81 -15.02
N LEU A 385 16.91 17.61 -14.34
CA LEU A 385 15.79 17.10 -13.53
C LEU A 385 14.45 17.56 -14.09
N THR A 386 13.48 16.66 -14.13
CA THR A 386 12.10 17.00 -14.49
C THR A 386 11.09 16.12 -13.77
N ALA A 387 9.89 16.66 -13.52
CA ALA A 387 8.77 15.91 -13.00
C ALA A 387 8.10 15.03 -14.05
N THR A 388 8.03 15.52 -15.28
CA THR A 388 7.31 14.90 -16.39
C THR A 388 8.19 14.96 -17.63
N ALA A 389 8.47 13.80 -18.22
CA ALA A 389 9.12 13.70 -19.52
C ALA A 389 8.73 12.38 -20.17
N SER A 390 8.01 12.46 -21.30
CA SER A 390 7.82 11.34 -22.21
C SER A 390 9.15 10.95 -22.85
N PRO A 391 9.29 9.74 -23.43
CA PRO A 391 10.53 9.32 -24.11
C PRO A 391 11.04 10.36 -25.12
N SER A 392 10.15 10.92 -25.95
CA SER A 392 10.49 11.97 -26.91
C SER A 392 11.06 13.25 -26.28
N ILE A 393 10.56 13.66 -25.10
CA ILE A 393 11.08 14.83 -24.38
C ILE A 393 12.44 14.52 -23.78
N ARG A 394 12.66 13.29 -23.28
CA ARG A 394 13.95 12.86 -22.72
C ARG A 394 15.06 12.94 -23.76
N ASP A 395 14.81 12.41 -24.97
CA ASP A 395 15.78 12.45 -26.07
C ASP A 395 16.12 13.88 -26.49
N ASP A 396 15.13 14.78 -26.48
CA ASP A 396 15.34 16.20 -26.80
C ASP A 396 16.17 16.92 -25.72
N ILE A 397 15.97 16.59 -24.44
CA ILE A 397 16.78 17.11 -23.34
C ILE A 397 18.24 16.66 -23.48
N VAL A 398 18.48 15.35 -23.67
CA VAL A 398 19.84 14.78 -23.83
C VAL A 398 20.57 15.44 -24.98
N ARG A 399 19.90 15.55 -26.14
CA ARG A 399 20.49 16.14 -27.35
C ARG A 399 20.79 17.63 -27.18
N SER A 400 19.87 18.38 -26.59
CA SER A 400 19.99 19.84 -26.46
C SER A 400 21.05 20.25 -25.43
N LEU A 401 21.13 19.54 -24.29
CA LEU A 401 22.17 19.77 -23.28
C LEU A 401 23.51 19.10 -23.63
N ARG A 402 23.55 18.31 -24.70
CA ARG A 402 24.74 17.55 -25.15
C ARG A 402 25.30 16.63 -24.06
N LEU A 403 24.41 15.98 -23.31
CA LEU A 403 24.81 15.08 -22.22
C LEU A 403 25.58 13.88 -22.80
N VAL A 404 26.70 13.52 -22.18
CA VAL A 404 27.58 12.44 -22.64
C VAL A 404 27.28 11.18 -21.83
N ASN A 405 26.79 10.13 -22.51
CA ASN A 405 26.39 8.85 -21.91
C ASN A 405 25.63 9.01 -20.55
N PRO A 406 24.54 9.79 -20.49
CA PRO A 406 23.92 10.12 -19.22
C PRO A 406 23.27 8.90 -18.56
N LEU A 407 23.32 8.86 -17.23
CA LEU A 407 22.50 7.93 -16.47
C LEU A 407 21.04 8.42 -16.50
N ILE A 408 20.18 7.68 -17.21
CA ILE A 408 18.75 7.99 -17.31
C ILE A 408 18.01 7.25 -16.19
N THR A 409 17.50 7.99 -15.21
CA THR A 409 16.69 7.43 -14.12
C THR A 409 15.25 7.87 -14.24
N CYS A 410 14.33 6.93 -14.06
CA CYS A 410 12.89 7.20 -14.03
C CYS A 410 12.28 6.53 -12.80
N THR A 411 11.62 7.28 -11.92
CA THR A 411 10.78 6.69 -10.87
C THR A 411 9.43 6.28 -11.46
N SER A 412 8.63 5.52 -10.69
CA SER A 412 7.21 5.43 -11.01
C SER A 412 6.58 6.82 -10.91
N PHE A 413 5.58 7.06 -11.77
CA PHE A 413 4.75 8.26 -11.73
C PHE A 413 3.57 8.09 -10.77
N ASP A 414 3.48 6.98 -10.04
CA ASP A 414 2.37 6.73 -9.14
C ASP A 414 2.43 7.59 -7.87
N ARG A 415 1.28 8.14 -7.50
CA ARG A 415 1.07 8.93 -6.30
C ARG A 415 -0.04 8.28 -5.47
N PRO A 416 0.27 7.24 -4.65
CA PRO A 416 -0.72 6.44 -3.91
C PRO A 416 -1.66 7.28 -3.05
N ASN A 417 -1.17 8.41 -2.55
CA ASN A 417 -1.93 9.29 -1.68
C ASN A 417 -2.93 10.22 -2.39
N LEU A 418 -2.96 10.26 -3.73
CA LEU A 418 -3.88 11.10 -4.50
C LEU A 418 -5.11 10.30 -4.96
N TYR A 419 -6.29 10.67 -4.48
CA TYR A 419 -7.55 10.19 -5.03
C TYR A 419 -7.91 10.98 -6.29
N LEU A 420 -8.29 10.30 -7.38
CA LEU A 420 -8.58 10.90 -8.68
C LEU A 420 -10.07 10.80 -9.01
N ASP A 421 -10.71 11.90 -9.36
CA ASP A 421 -12.14 11.97 -9.62
C ASP A 421 -12.46 12.89 -10.80
N VAL A 422 -13.40 12.47 -11.65
CA VAL A 422 -13.80 13.24 -12.84
C VAL A 422 -15.32 13.24 -12.93
N ASP A 423 -15.90 14.42 -12.85
CA ASP A 423 -17.35 14.65 -12.91
C ASP A 423 -17.68 15.71 -13.98
N ARG A 424 -18.97 15.78 -14.34
CA ARG A 424 -19.47 16.80 -15.27
C ARG A 424 -19.75 18.12 -14.54
N LYS A 425 -19.49 19.24 -15.22
CA LYS A 425 -20.02 20.56 -14.80
C LYS A 425 -21.54 20.57 -14.94
N SER A 426 -22.25 21.09 -13.94
CA SER A 426 -23.71 21.28 -14.04
C SER A 426 -24.10 22.58 -14.76
N GLY A 427 -23.14 23.49 -14.93
CA GLY A 427 -23.35 24.85 -15.43
C GLY A 427 -23.55 25.89 -14.32
N ASP A 428 -23.76 25.43 -13.07
CA ASP A 428 -23.83 26.28 -11.89
C ASP A 428 -22.61 26.05 -10.99
N ILE A 429 -21.77 27.08 -10.87
CA ILE A 429 -20.53 27.08 -10.10
C ILE A 429 -20.80 26.78 -8.61
N ILE A 430 -21.88 27.33 -8.04
CA ILE A 430 -22.18 27.15 -6.62
C ILE A 430 -22.57 25.70 -6.37
N LYS A 431 -23.49 25.17 -7.18
CA LYS A 431 -23.90 23.75 -7.07
C LYS A 431 -22.72 22.81 -7.24
N ASP A 432 -21.85 23.09 -8.19
CA ASP A 432 -20.70 22.26 -8.52
C ASP A 432 -19.64 22.23 -7.41
N LEU A 433 -19.39 23.36 -6.75
CA LEU A 433 -18.34 23.48 -5.72
C LEU A 433 -18.85 23.18 -4.31
N LYS A 434 -20.13 23.40 -4.03
CA LYS A 434 -20.73 23.20 -2.70
C LYS A 434 -20.58 21.79 -2.16
N ARG A 435 -20.54 20.77 -3.02
CA ARG A 435 -20.28 19.36 -2.63
C ARG A 435 -18.90 19.11 -2.02
N PHE A 436 -17.94 20.01 -2.21
CA PHE A 436 -16.59 19.89 -1.66
C PHE A 436 -16.38 20.68 -0.38
N LEU A 437 -17.40 21.43 0.05
CA LEU A 437 -17.40 22.30 1.20
C LEU A 437 -18.09 21.65 2.39
N VAL A 438 -17.63 21.98 3.59
CA VAL A 438 -18.22 21.61 4.87
C VAL A 438 -18.82 22.85 5.52
N LYS A 439 -19.96 22.69 6.16
CA LYS A 439 -20.64 23.79 6.86
C LYS A 439 -20.01 23.99 8.23
N LYS A 440 -19.63 25.22 8.56
CA LYS A 440 -19.06 25.62 9.84
C LYS A 440 -20.14 25.86 10.89
N ASN A 441 -19.76 25.76 12.16
CA ASN A 441 -20.54 26.23 13.30
C ASN A 441 -20.69 27.76 13.19
N GLY A 442 -21.76 28.22 12.53
CA GLY A 442 -21.97 29.64 12.19
C GLY A 442 -22.71 29.87 10.87
N GLY A 443 -22.85 28.85 10.01
CA GLY A 443 -23.62 28.94 8.75
C GLY A 443 -22.76 29.07 7.48
N ASP A 444 -21.52 29.53 7.62
CA ASP A 444 -20.54 29.67 6.54
C ASP A 444 -19.99 28.31 6.05
N TYR A 445 -19.41 28.30 4.86
CA TYR A 445 -18.78 27.13 4.26
C TYR A 445 -17.26 27.25 4.23
N GLU A 446 -16.57 26.13 4.41
CA GLU A 446 -15.12 26.02 4.28
C GLU A 446 -14.71 24.71 3.59
N PHE A 447 -13.52 24.66 3.02
CA PHE A 447 -12.94 23.41 2.51
C PHE A 447 -12.38 22.55 3.66
N GLU A 448 -12.20 21.25 3.44
CA GLU A 448 -11.51 20.35 4.38
C GLU A 448 -9.97 20.46 4.26
N GLY A 449 -9.46 21.69 4.16
CA GLY A 449 -8.04 22.01 4.04
C GLY A 449 -7.69 22.86 2.81
N ALA A 450 -6.38 23.14 2.67
CA ALA A 450 -5.86 24.00 1.61
C ALA A 450 -6.22 23.45 0.21
N THR A 451 -6.82 24.30 -0.62
CA THR A 451 -7.41 23.92 -1.91
C THR A 451 -6.92 24.82 -3.04
N ILE A 452 -6.63 24.24 -4.21
CA ILE A 452 -6.38 24.99 -5.45
C ILE A 452 -7.49 24.68 -6.44
N VAL A 453 -8.08 25.73 -7.02
CA VAL A 453 -9.09 25.61 -8.08
C VAL A 453 -8.52 26.14 -9.40
N TYR A 454 -8.20 25.25 -10.34
CA TYR A 454 -7.71 25.62 -11.67
C TYR A 454 -8.86 25.92 -12.63
N CYS A 455 -8.82 27.07 -13.29
CA CYS A 455 -9.79 27.52 -14.30
C CYS A 455 -9.09 27.75 -15.64
N GLN A 456 -9.82 27.64 -16.75
CA GLN A 456 -9.24 27.79 -18.08
C GLN A 456 -8.94 29.24 -18.46
N SER A 457 -9.72 30.18 -17.93
CA SER A 457 -9.61 31.61 -18.24
C SER A 457 -9.55 32.49 -17.01
N LYS A 458 -8.98 33.70 -17.15
CA LYS A 458 -8.94 34.73 -16.09
C LYS A 458 -10.35 35.09 -15.62
N LYS A 459 -11.28 35.27 -16.57
CA LYS A 459 -12.69 35.59 -16.31
C LYS A 459 -13.40 34.48 -15.53
N GLU A 460 -13.13 33.21 -15.85
CA GLU A 460 -13.69 32.08 -15.10
C GLU A 460 -13.12 32.02 -13.68
N ALA A 461 -11.82 32.26 -13.50
CA ALA A 461 -11.20 32.33 -12.18
C ALA A 461 -11.85 33.41 -11.30
N GLU A 462 -12.05 34.62 -11.81
CA GLU A 462 -12.74 35.69 -11.09
C GLU A 462 -14.20 35.33 -10.73
N ARG A 463 -14.94 34.70 -11.66
CA ARG A 463 -16.33 34.26 -11.41
C ARG A 463 -16.40 33.18 -10.32
N VAL A 464 -15.47 32.22 -10.35
CA VAL A 464 -15.40 31.15 -9.34
C VAL A 464 -15.03 31.72 -7.97
N THR A 465 -14.07 32.65 -7.92
CA THR A 465 -13.73 33.38 -6.67
C THR A 465 -14.94 34.12 -6.11
N ALA A 466 -15.67 34.85 -6.93
CA ALA A 466 -16.89 35.56 -6.49
C ALA A 466 -17.97 34.60 -5.97
N ALA A 467 -18.13 33.41 -6.59
CA ALA A 467 -19.07 32.41 -6.12
C ALA A 467 -18.67 31.80 -4.77
N LEU A 468 -17.39 31.55 -4.54
CA LEU A 468 -16.86 31.05 -3.27
C LEU A 468 -16.97 32.09 -2.15
N TYR A 469 -16.71 33.37 -2.45
CA TYR A 469 -16.93 34.46 -1.49
C TYR A 469 -18.39 34.54 -1.01
N LYS A 470 -19.37 34.35 -1.90
CA LYS A 470 -20.80 34.32 -1.53
C LYS A 470 -21.16 33.18 -0.58
N LEU A 471 -20.34 32.13 -0.52
CA LEU A 471 -20.50 31.01 0.40
C LEU A 471 -19.73 31.18 1.72
N GLY A 472 -19.06 32.33 1.92
CA GLY A 472 -18.24 32.61 3.10
C GLY A 472 -16.84 31.95 3.06
N VAL A 473 -16.43 31.40 1.91
CA VAL A 473 -15.14 30.71 1.79
C VAL A 473 -14.01 31.73 1.65
N ARG A 474 -13.01 31.66 2.55
CA ARG A 474 -11.78 32.46 2.46
C ARG A 474 -10.94 32.02 1.27
N CYS A 475 -11.01 32.75 0.16
CA CYS A 475 -10.29 32.45 -1.06
C CYS A 475 -9.61 33.68 -1.68
N GLY A 476 -8.67 33.45 -2.58
CA GLY A 476 -8.00 34.49 -3.38
C GLY A 476 -7.89 34.08 -4.86
N VAL A 477 -7.73 35.06 -5.76
CA VAL A 477 -7.59 34.82 -7.20
C VAL A 477 -6.14 34.98 -7.64
N TYR A 478 -5.68 34.12 -8.56
CA TYR A 478 -4.33 34.21 -9.12
C TYR A 478 -4.30 33.97 -10.63
N HIS A 479 -3.93 34.99 -11.40
CA HIS A 479 -3.66 34.85 -12.83
C HIS A 479 -2.71 35.93 -13.34
N ALA A 480 -2.16 35.71 -14.54
CA ALA A 480 -1.19 36.60 -15.16
C ALA A 480 -1.69 38.05 -15.38
N GLY A 481 -3.01 38.28 -15.40
CA GLY A 481 -3.59 39.64 -15.46
C GLY A 481 -3.49 40.47 -14.18
N LEU A 482 -3.14 39.87 -13.03
CA LEU A 482 -2.98 40.59 -11.78
C LEU A 482 -1.58 41.21 -11.69
N GLY A 483 -1.47 42.36 -11.03
CA GLY A 483 -0.21 43.01 -10.72
C GLY A 483 0.69 42.13 -9.84
N ILE A 484 2.01 42.31 -9.96
CA ILE A 484 3.01 41.50 -9.23
C ILE A 484 2.78 41.54 -7.72
N LYS A 485 2.48 42.73 -7.16
CA LYS A 485 2.18 42.90 -5.73
C LYS A 485 1.00 42.04 -5.28
N GLN A 486 -0.11 42.09 -6.02
CA GLN A 486 -1.32 41.32 -5.69
C GLN A 486 -1.09 39.80 -5.80
N ARG A 487 -0.37 39.35 -6.83
CA ARG A 487 0.00 37.93 -6.97
C ARG A 487 0.86 37.45 -5.80
N ARG A 488 1.86 38.25 -5.41
CA ARG A 488 2.75 37.95 -4.29
C ARG A 488 1.94 37.88 -2.98
N GLU A 489 1.05 38.83 -2.77
CA GLU A 489 0.16 38.87 -1.59
C GLU A 489 -0.74 37.63 -1.51
N THR A 490 -1.47 37.30 -2.58
CA THR A 490 -2.33 36.10 -2.59
C THR A 490 -1.55 34.81 -2.39
N GLN A 491 -0.36 34.69 -3.01
CA GLN A 491 0.52 33.54 -2.79
C GLN A 491 0.98 33.47 -1.34
N TYR A 492 1.37 34.60 -0.75
CA TYR A 492 1.84 34.69 0.63
C TYR A 492 0.76 34.29 1.63
N GLN A 493 -0.45 34.85 1.50
CA GLN A 493 -1.62 34.51 2.31
C GLN A 493 -1.94 33.01 2.23
N PHE A 494 -1.82 32.40 1.04
CA PHE A 494 -2.07 30.97 0.86
C PHE A 494 -0.98 30.09 1.51
N MET A 495 0.28 30.50 1.42
CA MET A 495 1.39 29.78 2.05
C MET A 495 1.29 29.80 3.59
N ARG A 496 0.69 30.85 4.15
CA ARG A 496 0.47 31.06 5.60
C ARG A 496 -0.84 30.50 6.17
N ASP A 497 -1.66 29.87 5.34
CA ASP A 497 -3.00 29.38 5.71
C ASP A 497 -3.98 30.52 6.11
N GLU A 498 -3.71 31.77 5.70
CA GLU A 498 -4.59 32.92 5.92
C GLU A 498 -5.81 32.85 4.98
N ILE A 499 -5.60 32.41 3.74
CA ILE A 499 -6.65 31.99 2.83
C ILE A 499 -6.60 30.47 2.63
N GLN A 500 -7.77 29.87 2.51
CA GLN A 500 -7.90 28.43 2.42
C GLN A 500 -7.86 27.93 0.97
N CYS A 501 -8.30 28.77 0.04
CA CYS A 501 -8.43 28.41 -1.37
C CYS A 501 -7.77 29.46 -2.28
N VAL A 502 -7.02 29.01 -3.28
CA VAL A 502 -6.61 29.87 -4.39
C VAL A 502 -7.29 29.39 -5.67
N VAL A 503 -8.02 30.29 -6.31
CA VAL A 503 -8.62 30.08 -7.62
C VAL A 503 -7.70 30.68 -8.67
N ALA A 504 -7.25 29.88 -9.62
CA ALA A 504 -6.19 30.29 -10.50
C ALA A 504 -6.26 29.73 -11.92
N THR A 505 -5.49 30.37 -12.80
CA THR A 505 -5.11 29.78 -14.09
C THR A 505 -3.80 29.01 -13.97
N VAL A 506 -3.34 28.35 -15.03
CA VAL A 506 -2.04 27.64 -15.10
C VAL A 506 -0.85 28.50 -14.62
N ALA A 507 -0.98 29.84 -14.66
CA ALA A 507 0.00 30.76 -14.11
C ALA A 507 0.30 30.57 -12.61
N PHE A 508 -0.64 30.04 -11.83
CA PHE A 508 -0.44 29.67 -10.43
C PHE A 508 0.01 28.23 -10.35
N GLY A 509 1.31 28.00 -10.43
CA GLY A 509 1.75 26.62 -10.44
C GLY A 509 3.21 26.49 -10.17
N MET A 510 4.03 26.77 -11.17
CA MET A 510 5.33 26.13 -11.28
C MET A 510 6.24 26.31 -10.04
N GLY A 511 6.15 27.44 -9.33
CA GLY A 511 6.97 27.72 -8.14
C GLY A 511 6.35 27.44 -6.76
N ILE A 512 5.12 26.93 -6.68
CA ILE A 512 4.45 26.78 -5.36
C ILE A 512 4.90 25.48 -4.67
N ASN A 513 5.44 25.62 -3.47
CA ASN A 513 5.85 24.50 -2.63
C ASN A 513 5.12 24.44 -1.27
N LYS A 514 3.78 24.41 -1.31
CA LYS A 514 2.95 24.12 -0.14
C LYS A 514 2.74 22.60 0.00
N PRO A 515 3.29 21.93 1.04
CA PRO A 515 3.28 20.48 1.10
C PRO A 515 1.91 19.87 1.45
N ASP A 516 1.05 20.66 2.09
CA ASP A 516 -0.19 20.25 2.74
C ASP A 516 -1.47 20.62 1.97
N ILE A 517 -1.37 20.76 0.65
CA ILE A 517 -2.56 20.94 -0.22
C ILE A 517 -3.40 19.64 -0.19
N ARG A 518 -4.66 19.75 0.24
CA ARG A 518 -5.60 18.62 0.41
C ARG A 518 -6.49 18.39 -0.79
N LYS A 519 -6.87 19.45 -1.51
CA LYS A 519 -7.72 19.33 -2.69
C LYS A 519 -7.15 20.13 -3.86
N VAL A 520 -7.18 19.53 -5.04
CA VAL A 520 -6.97 20.23 -6.32
C VAL A 520 -8.23 20.00 -7.15
N ILE A 521 -8.85 21.09 -7.62
CA ILE A 521 -10.08 21.05 -8.40
C ILE A 521 -9.82 21.73 -9.73
N HIS A 522 -9.95 21.01 -10.83
CA HIS A 522 -9.98 21.59 -12.17
C HIS A 522 -11.41 21.94 -12.51
N TYR A 523 -11.75 23.24 -12.49
CA TYR A 523 -13.02 23.75 -12.98
C TYR A 523 -12.94 24.03 -14.48
N GLY A 524 -12.82 22.96 -15.26
CA GLY A 524 -12.67 22.95 -16.71
C GLY A 524 -11.76 21.83 -17.15
N ALA A 525 -11.80 21.47 -18.43
CA ALA A 525 -10.90 20.46 -18.96
C ALA A 525 -9.44 20.96 -18.93
N PRO A 526 -8.50 20.22 -18.31
CA PRO A 526 -7.08 20.50 -18.43
C PRO A 526 -6.63 20.50 -19.90
N LYS A 527 -5.54 21.23 -20.21
CA LYS A 527 -5.06 21.36 -21.59
C LYS A 527 -4.56 20.04 -22.17
N GLU A 528 -3.75 19.33 -21.39
CA GLU A 528 -3.11 18.06 -21.74
C GLU A 528 -2.75 17.26 -20.48
N MET A 529 -2.38 15.99 -20.66
CA MET A 529 -2.09 15.06 -19.55
C MET A 529 -0.88 15.50 -18.71
N GLU A 530 0.13 16.11 -19.33
CA GLU A 530 1.34 16.64 -18.69
C GLU A 530 1.01 17.76 -17.71
N SER A 531 0.29 18.79 -18.18
CA SER A 531 -0.16 19.91 -17.34
C SER A 531 -1.04 19.40 -16.21
N TYR A 532 -2.00 18.52 -16.53
CA TYR A 532 -2.88 17.92 -15.53
C TYR A 532 -2.09 17.20 -14.42
N TYR A 533 -1.13 16.34 -14.78
CA TYR A 533 -0.31 15.61 -13.83
C TYR A 533 0.55 16.53 -12.95
N GLN A 534 1.13 17.58 -13.54
CA GLN A 534 1.94 18.56 -12.81
C GLN A 534 1.06 19.36 -11.82
N GLU A 535 -0.14 19.76 -12.25
CA GLU A 535 -1.11 20.54 -11.47
C GLU A 535 -1.65 19.74 -10.27
N ILE A 536 -2.09 18.50 -10.48
CA ILE A 536 -2.56 17.62 -9.39
C ILE A 536 -1.40 17.17 -8.49
N GLY A 537 -0.17 17.08 -9.03
CA GLY A 537 1.02 16.69 -8.29
C GLY A 537 1.42 17.67 -7.17
N ARG A 538 0.78 18.84 -7.10
CA ARG A 538 0.89 19.81 -6.00
C ARG A 538 0.17 19.36 -4.74
N ALA A 539 -0.88 18.55 -4.87
CA ALA A 539 -1.58 17.96 -3.74
C ALA A 539 -0.69 16.95 -3.00
N GLY A 540 -0.88 16.86 -1.68
CA GLY A 540 -0.34 15.78 -0.86
C GLY A 540 1.16 15.54 -0.98
N ARG A 541 1.99 16.59 -1.06
CA ARG A 541 3.46 16.43 -1.10
C ARG A 541 4.04 15.99 0.25
N ASP A 542 3.29 16.19 1.34
CA ASP A 542 3.53 15.61 2.67
C ASP A 542 3.23 14.10 2.74
N GLY A 543 2.72 13.50 1.67
CA GLY A 543 2.37 12.07 1.58
C GLY A 543 1.01 11.71 2.18
N LEU A 544 0.26 12.67 2.71
CA LEU A 544 -1.05 12.44 3.29
C LEU A 544 -2.14 12.32 2.20
N PRO A 545 -3.28 11.67 2.50
CA PRO A 545 -4.41 11.57 1.57
C PRO A 545 -4.85 12.95 1.07
N SER A 546 -4.97 13.10 -0.23
CA SER A 546 -5.43 14.32 -0.89
C SER A 546 -6.26 13.95 -2.12
N ALA A 547 -7.17 14.82 -2.55
CA ALA A 547 -8.12 14.53 -3.62
C ALA A 547 -7.96 15.48 -4.81
N CYS A 548 -8.09 14.95 -6.02
CA CYS A 548 -7.93 15.68 -7.27
C CYS A 548 -9.21 15.47 -8.10
N HIS A 549 -9.98 16.55 -8.28
CA HIS A 549 -11.27 16.52 -8.96
C HIS A 549 -11.19 17.28 -10.28
N VAL A 550 -11.76 16.74 -11.36
CA VAL A 550 -11.96 17.47 -12.61
C VAL A 550 -13.44 17.62 -12.88
N LEU A 551 -13.91 18.85 -12.99
CA LEU A 551 -15.26 19.21 -13.42
C LEU A 551 -15.18 19.75 -14.83
N TRP A 552 -15.78 19.07 -15.80
CA TRP A 552 -15.67 19.49 -17.19
C TRP A 552 -16.97 19.33 -18.00
N MET A 553 -17.05 20.05 -19.12
CA MET A 553 -18.08 19.90 -20.16
C MET A 553 -17.42 19.81 -21.55
N PRO A 554 -18.01 19.11 -22.54
CA PRO A 554 -17.40 18.95 -23.86
C PRO A 554 -17.05 20.27 -24.57
N THR A 555 -17.82 21.33 -24.32
CA THR A 555 -17.54 22.68 -24.84
C THR A 555 -16.25 23.29 -24.31
N ASP A 556 -15.76 22.85 -23.13
CA ASP A 556 -14.46 23.28 -22.59
C ASP A 556 -13.31 22.87 -23.52
N MET A 557 -13.47 21.78 -24.28
CA MET A 557 -12.49 21.32 -25.27
C MET A 557 -12.50 22.16 -26.54
N ALA A 558 -13.65 22.76 -26.89
CA ALA A 558 -13.78 23.61 -28.08
C ALA A 558 -12.91 24.87 -27.96
N LEU A 559 -12.83 25.46 -26.76
CA LEU A 559 -11.98 26.63 -26.48
C LEU A 559 -10.50 26.30 -26.66
N ASN A 560 -10.05 25.16 -26.14
CA ASN A 560 -8.67 24.71 -26.31
C ASN A 560 -8.36 24.45 -27.79
N ARG A 561 -9.29 23.85 -28.54
CA ARG A 561 -9.12 23.56 -29.98
C ARG A 561 -9.01 24.85 -30.80
N PHE A 562 -9.81 25.86 -30.47
CA PHE A 562 -9.75 27.18 -31.09
C PHE A 562 -8.38 27.84 -30.89
N LEU A 563 -7.86 27.83 -29.65
CA LEU A 563 -6.53 28.40 -29.35
C LEU A 563 -5.41 27.67 -30.09
N LEU A 564 -5.49 26.34 -30.23
CA LEU A 564 -4.49 25.57 -30.97
C LEU A 564 -4.48 25.89 -32.48
N ASN A 565 -5.65 26.16 -33.06
CA ASN A 565 -5.75 26.50 -34.49
C ASN A 565 -5.04 27.82 -34.85
N GLN A 566 -4.76 28.69 -33.89
CA GLN A 566 -3.99 29.92 -34.10
C GLN A 566 -2.46 29.67 -34.13
N THR A 567 -2.01 28.44 -33.88
CA THR A 567 -0.58 28.12 -33.84
C THR A 567 -0.01 27.94 -35.25
N LYS A 568 1.07 28.67 -35.57
CA LYS A 568 1.67 28.72 -36.92
C LYS A 568 2.34 27.42 -37.39
N SER A 569 2.80 26.57 -36.47
CA SER A 569 3.53 25.34 -36.81
C SER A 569 2.59 24.13 -36.92
N ASP A 570 2.48 23.54 -38.12
CA ASP A 570 1.61 22.39 -38.38
C ASP A 570 2.01 21.14 -37.60
N ARG A 571 3.33 20.87 -37.50
CA ARG A 571 3.84 19.71 -36.77
C ARG A 571 3.54 19.81 -35.26
N PHE A 572 3.74 20.99 -34.68
CA PHE A 572 3.43 21.25 -33.27
C PHE A 572 1.93 21.23 -33.00
N ARG A 573 1.13 21.81 -33.92
CA ARG A 573 -0.34 21.78 -33.87
C ARG A 573 -0.88 20.35 -33.90
N GLY A 574 -0.36 19.50 -34.80
CA GLY A 574 -0.73 18.09 -34.89
C GLY A 574 -0.46 17.33 -33.58
N TYR A 575 0.71 17.51 -32.99
CA TYR A 575 1.06 16.91 -31.69
C TYR A 575 0.14 17.38 -30.56
N LYS A 576 -0.12 18.69 -30.44
CA LYS A 576 -1.02 19.22 -29.41
C LYS A 576 -2.46 18.75 -29.58
N LEU A 577 -2.94 18.56 -30.81
CA LEU A 577 -4.25 17.95 -31.07
C LEU A 577 -4.30 16.49 -30.61
N GLU A 578 -3.23 15.72 -30.82
CA GLU A 578 -3.12 14.35 -30.30
C GLU A 578 -3.16 14.31 -28.76
N MET A 579 -2.41 15.20 -28.09
CA MET A 579 -2.41 15.29 -26.63
C MET A 579 -3.80 15.68 -26.08
N MET A 580 -4.49 16.61 -26.75
CA MET A 580 -5.86 16.98 -26.40
C MET A 580 -6.83 15.80 -26.54
N ALA A 581 -6.71 15.02 -27.62
CA ALA A 581 -7.53 13.82 -27.81
C ALA A 581 -7.27 12.77 -26.71
N LYS A 582 -6.01 12.62 -26.26
CA LYS A 582 -5.68 11.77 -25.10
C LYS A 582 -6.33 12.28 -23.81
N MET A 583 -6.34 13.59 -23.58
CA MET A 583 -7.02 14.19 -22.43
C MET A 583 -8.53 13.99 -22.49
N GLU A 584 -9.16 14.19 -23.65
CA GLU A 584 -10.59 13.92 -23.85
C GLU A 584 -10.95 12.46 -23.56
N LYS A 585 -10.12 11.53 -24.06
CA LYS A 585 -10.26 10.11 -23.78
C LYS A 585 -10.11 9.82 -22.30
N TYR A 586 -9.14 10.43 -21.61
CA TYR A 586 -8.97 10.27 -20.16
C TYR A 586 -10.22 10.72 -19.40
N LEU A 587 -10.80 11.87 -19.76
CA LEU A 587 -11.97 12.43 -19.08
C LEU A 587 -13.23 11.58 -19.29
N ASN A 588 -13.44 11.04 -20.49
CA ASN A 588 -14.57 10.17 -20.80
C ASN A 588 -14.39 8.70 -20.38
N SER A 589 -13.17 8.26 -20.03
CA SER A 589 -12.87 6.86 -19.74
C SER A 589 -13.59 6.31 -18.51
N THR A 590 -14.08 5.08 -18.60
CA THR A 590 -14.57 4.27 -17.47
C THR A 590 -13.46 3.40 -16.84
N LYS A 591 -12.28 3.34 -17.47
CA LYS A 591 -11.11 2.61 -16.95
C LYS A 591 -10.49 3.34 -15.76
N CYS A 592 -9.75 2.62 -14.93
CA CYS A 592 -9.00 3.22 -13.82
C CYS A 592 -8.21 4.47 -14.27
N ARG A 593 -8.50 5.61 -13.64
CA ARG A 593 -7.88 6.91 -13.97
C ARG A 593 -6.37 6.85 -13.78
N ARG A 594 -5.95 6.27 -12.66
CA ARG A 594 -4.53 6.10 -12.30
C ARG A 594 -3.79 5.28 -13.35
N LYS A 595 -4.34 4.13 -13.76
CA LYS A 595 -3.76 3.29 -14.82
C LYS A 595 -3.63 4.06 -16.13
N SER A 596 -4.60 4.91 -16.46
CA SER A 596 -4.58 5.74 -17.67
C SER A 596 -3.46 6.79 -17.65
N ILE A 597 -3.25 7.44 -16.49
CA ILE A 597 -2.13 8.37 -16.28
C ILE A 597 -0.79 7.64 -16.39
N LEU A 598 -0.62 6.52 -15.69
CA LEU A 598 0.64 5.78 -15.69
C LEU A 598 0.99 5.26 -17.08
N SER A 599 0.00 4.74 -17.82
CA SER A 599 0.20 4.27 -19.20
C SER A 599 0.60 5.38 -20.18
N HIS A 600 0.39 6.66 -19.84
CA HIS A 600 0.81 7.80 -20.65
C HIS A 600 2.29 8.16 -20.44
N PHE A 601 2.80 8.04 -19.20
CA PHE A 601 4.16 8.42 -18.85
C PHE A 601 5.17 7.26 -18.80
N GLU A 602 4.70 6.03 -18.57
CA GLU A 602 5.52 4.83 -18.50
C GLU A 602 5.59 4.15 -19.87
N ASP A 603 6.77 3.64 -20.20
CA ASP A 603 6.99 2.92 -21.46
C ASP A 603 6.36 1.52 -21.39
N LYS A 604 5.84 1.01 -22.51
CA LYS A 604 5.22 -0.34 -22.55
C LYS A 604 6.17 -1.45 -22.09
N GLN A 605 7.47 -1.22 -22.29
CA GLN A 605 8.57 -2.11 -21.92
C GLN A 605 9.03 -1.94 -20.45
N LEU A 606 8.74 -0.79 -19.83
CA LEU A 606 9.16 -0.43 -18.47
C LEU A 606 7.93 -0.37 -17.54
N ARG A 607 7.22 -1.50 -17.37
CA ARG A 607 6.16 -1.59 -16.34
C ARG A 607 6.80 -1.61 -14.96
N LYS A 608 7.19 -0.44 -14.47
CA LYS A 608 7.63 -0.28 -13.09
C LYS A 608 6.43 -0.48 -12.16
N VAL A 609 6.69 -1.14 -11.05
CA VAL A 609 5.77 -1.49 -9.96
C VAL A 609 4.73 -0.40 -9.74
N THR A 610 3.47 -0.73 -10.03
CA THR A 610 2.32 0.05 -9.56
C THR A 610 2.06 -0.24 -8.09
N SER A 611 1.79 0.81 -7.30
CA SER A 611 1.46 0.64 -5.88
C SER A 611 0.20 -0.22 -5.72
N GLY A 612 0.10 -1.01 -4.64
CA GLY A 612 -1.10 -1.81 -4.28
C GLY A 612 -2.36 -0.99 -3.96
N ILE A 613 -2.36 0.30 -4.31
CA ILE A 613 -3.52 1.19 -4.28
C ILE A 613 -4.45 0.97 -5.48
N LEU A 614 -3.93 0.45 -6.61
CA LEU A 614 -4.77 0.01 -7.72
C LEU A 614 -5.73 -1.04 -7.19
N GLY A 615 -7.02 -0.85 -7.45
CA GLY A 615 -8.00 -1.76 -6.89
C GLY A 615 -8.40 -1.43 -5.44
N THR A 616 -8.29 -0.18 -4.98
CA THR A 616 -8.83 0.24 -3.68
C THR A 616 -9.78 1.44 -3.78
N SER A 617 -10.70 1.58 -2.83
CA SER A 617 -11.64 2.71 -2.73
C SER A 617 -10.98 4.09 -2.69
N LYS A 618 -9.67 4.13 -2.38
CA LYS A 618 -8.85 5.34 -2.34
C LYS A 618 -8.12 5.62 -3.67
N CYS A 619 -8.29 4.77 -4.69
CA CYS A 619 -7.58 4.84 -5.96
C CYS A 619 -8.11 5.95 -6.88
N CYS A 620 -9.38 5.83 -7.28
CA CYS A 620 -10.09 6.76 -8.17
C CYS A 620 -11.60 6.47 -8.18
N ASP A 621 -12.37 7.42 -8.72
CA ASP A 621 -13.81 7.34 -8.98
C ASP A 621 -14.22 6.05 -9.68
N ASN A 622 -13.49 5.66 -10.71
CA ASN A 622 -13.79 4.50 -11.54
C ASN A 622 -13.58 3.17 -10.81
N TYR A 623 -12.87 3.15 -9.67
CA TYR A 623 -12.74 1.95 -8.85
C TYR A 623 -13.72 1.90 -7.68
N LEU A 624 -14.16 3.04 -7.12
CA LEU A 624 -15.29 3.07 -6.20
C LEU A 624 -16.58 2.55 -6.84
N LYS A 625 -16.68 2.60 -8.17
CA LYS A 625 -17.70 1.92 -8.99
C LYS A 625 -17.56 0.38 -8.99
N PHE A 626 -16.41 -0.16 -8.60
CA PHE A 626 -16.01 -1.58 -8.71
C PHE A 626 -16.01 -2.33 -7.37
N THR A 627 -15.76 -1.68 -6.22
CA THR A 627 -15.73 -2.34 -4.89
C THR A 627 -17.08 -2.57 -4.24
N TYR A 628 -18.12 -1.90 -4.71
CA TYR A 628 -19.44 -1.98 -4.07
C TYR A 628 -20.40 -2.97 -4.74
N THR A 629 -19.94 -3.59 -5.81
CA THR A 629 -20.46 -4.81 -6.47
C THR A 629 -19.90 -6.08 -5.82
N TRP A 630 -18.72 -6.04 -5.19
CA TRP A 630 -18.08 -7.22 -4.60
C TRP A 630 -18.49 -7.47 -3.14
N LYS A 631 -19.77 -7.81 -2.93
CA LYS A 631 -20.22 -8.63 -1.81
C LYS A 631 -21.13 -9.73 -2.36
N GLY A 632 -20.51 -10.84 -2.73
CA GLY A 632 -21.16 -12.13 -2.95
C GLY A 632 -21.92 -12.27 -4.26
N SER A 633 -21.25 -12.84 -5.28
CA SER A 633 -21.73 -13.89 -6.19
C SER A 633 -20.94 -13.84 -7.52
N SER A 634 -20.82 -15.02 -8.13
CA SER A 634 -20.10 -15.36 -9.36
C SER A 634 -20.40 -14.46 -10.57
N ASP A 635 -19.39 -14.33 -11.44
CA ASP A 635 -19.42 -13.95 -12.87
C ASP A 635 -20.64 -13.19 -13.44
N GLN A 636 -20.35 -11.98 -13.96
CA GLN A 636 -21.20 -11.05 -14.73
C GLN A 636 -22.21 -10.19 -13.95
N ASP A 637 -21.75 -9.05 -13.40
CA ASP A 637 -22.59 -7.95 -12.89
C ASP A 637 -23.25 -7.15 -14.03
N LEU A 638 -24.05 -7.83 -14.85
CA LEU A 638 -25.00 -7.17 -15.72
C LEU A 638 -26.33 -7.06 -14.98
N LYS A 639 -26.83 -5.84 -14.79
CA LYS A 639 -28.16 -5.62 -14.21
C LYS A 639 -29.16 -5.51 -15.35
N ASP A 640 -30.31 -6.14 -15.20
CA ASP A 640 -31.38 -6.03 -16.19
C ASP A 640 -32.04 -4.65 -16.09
N PHE A 641 -31.84 -3.83 -17.12
CA PHE A 641 -32.51 -2.56 -17.35
C PHE A 641 -33.56 -2.66 -18.47
N GLY A 642 -33.84 -3.86 -18.97
CA GLY A 642 -34.75 -4.11 -20.08
C GLY A 642 -36.13 -3.48 -19.93
N PRO A 643 -36.80 -3.54 -18.77
CA PRO A 643 -38.08 -2.86 -18.58
C PRO A 643 -38.00 -1.34 -18.79
N CYS A 644 -36.99 -0.69 -18.21
CA CYS A 644 -36.79 0.75 -18.34
C CYS A 644 -36.32 1.14 -19.74
N ALA A 645 -35.47 0.31 -20.36
CA ALA A 645 -34.99 0.49 -21.72
C ALA A 645 -36.14 0.39 -22.73
N PHE A 646 -37.08 -0.54 -22.53
CA PHE A 646 -38.29 -0.68 -23.34
C PHE A 646 -39.17 0.57 -23.27
N GLN A 647 -39.38 1.12 -22.06
CA GLN A 647 -40.16 2.35 -21.89
C GLN A 647 -39.48 3.56 -22.55
N LEU A 648 -38.16 3.73 -22.39
CA LEU A 648 -37.42 4.85 -22.97
C LEU A 648 -37.34 4.77 -24.49
N MET A 649 -37.00 3.60 -25.05
CA MET A 649 -36.96 3.39 -26.50
C MET A 649 -38.36 3.43 -27.12
N GLY A 650 -39.38 2.92 -26.41
CA GLY A 650 -40.78 3.03 -26.78
C GLY A 650 -41.25 4.48 -26.82
N ALA A 651 -40.86 5.32 -25.86
CA ALA A 651 -41.15 6.75 -25.86
C ALA A 651 -40.46 7.49 -27.02
N VAL A 652 -39.21 7.15 -27.33
CA VAL A 652 -38.47 7.69 -28.50
C VAL A 652 -39.20 7.32 -29.80
N SER A 653 -39.64 6.07 -29.94
CA SER A 653 -40.39 5.58 -31.10
C SER A 653 -41.77 6.26 -31.22
N ALA A 654 -42.52 6.37 -30.12
CA ALA A 654 -43.86 6.96 -30.09
C ALA A 654 -43.83 8.45 -30.47
N MET A 655 -42.76 9.17 -30.12
CA MET A 655 -42.56 10.57 -30.51
C MET A 655 -42.01 10.73 -31.95
N GLY A 656 -41.88 9.63 -32.70
CA GLY A 656 -41.45 9.60 -34.09
C GLY A 656 -40.01 10.01 -34.32
N GLU A 657 -39.14 9.92 -33.30
CA GLU A 657 -37.70 10.22 -33.40
C GLU A 657 -37.36 11.66 -33.87
N LYS A 658 -38.31 12.59 -33.63
CA LYS A 658 -38.23 14.01 -34.03
C LYS A 658 -37.74 14.93 -32.92
N PHE A 659 -37.35 14.39 -31.76
CA PHE A 659 -36.97 15.16 -30.58
C PHE A 659 -35.66 14.63 -29.97
N GLY A 660 -34.95 15.49 -29.25
CA GLY A 660 -33.81 15.07 -28.42
C GLY A 660 -34.27 14.24 -27.22
N ILE A 661 -33.35 13.49 -26.59
CA ILE A 661 -33.64 12.52 -25.52
C ILE A 661 -34.40 13.11 -24.33
N THR A 662 -34.30 14.44 -24.09
CA THR A 662 -35.02 15.11 -23.01
C THR A 662 -36.54 15.05 -23.15
N ALA A 663 -37.11 15.14 -24.36
CA ALA A 663 -38.56 15.16 -24.52
C ALA A 663 -39.23 13.80 -24.21
N PRO A 664 -38.70 12.65 -24.69
CA PRO A 664 -39.14 11.32 -24.26
C PRO A 664 -39.04 11.10 -22.74
N ILE A 665 -37.99 11.62 -22.08
CA ILE A 665 -37.85 11.52 -20.62
C ILE A 665 -38.93 12.34 -19.90
N LEU A 666 -39.22 13.56 -20.37
CA LEU A 666 -40.27 14.40 -19.80
C LEU A 666 -41.67 13.80 -20.03
N LEU A 667 -41.88 13.10 -21.15
CA LEU A 667 -43.09 12.31 -21.43
C LEU A 667 -43.26 11.20 -20.38
N LEU A 668 -42.26 10.35 -20.16
CA LEU A 668 -42.31 9.25 -19.18
C LEU A 668 -42.55 9.73 -17.74
N ARG A 669 -42.03 10.91 -17.39
CA ARG A 669 -42.22 11.51 -16.06
C ARG A 669 -43.55 12.26 -15.89
N GLY A 670 -44.31 12.46 -16.97
CA GLY A 670 -45.58 13.21 -16.92
C GLY A 670 -45.38 14.70 -16.66
N SER A 671 -44.34 15.31 -17.23
CA SER A 671 -44.02 16.72 -17.03
C SER A 671 -44.95 17.65 -17.82
N ASN A 672 -45.41 18.72 -17.17
CA ASN A 672 -46.21 19.79 -17.79
C ASN A 672 -45.40 20.77 -18.66
N SER A 673 -44.11 20.50 -18.93
CA SER A 673 -43.26 21.37 -19.74
C SER A 673 -43.81 21.55 -21.16
N GLN A 674 -43.68 22.77 -21.72
CA GLN A 674 -43.99 23.05 -23.14
C GLN A 674 -43.13 22.24 -24.12
N LYS A 675 -42.02 21.65 -23.65
CA LYS A 675 -41.17 20.74 -24.43
C LYS A 675 -41.85 19.41 -24.78
N VAL A 676 -42.94 19.05 -24.10
CA VAL A 676 -43.79 17.90 -24.43
C VAL A 676 -45.05 18.42 -25.11
N PRO A 677 -45.22 18.20 -26.43
CA PRO A 677 -46.42 18.64 -27.14
C PRO A 677 -47.70 18.06 -26.54
N GLU A 678 -48.77 18.86 -26.52
CA GLU A 678 -50.03 18.54 -25.85
C GLU A 678 -50.67 17.22 -26.31
N ARG A 679 -50.51 16.89 -27.60
CA ARG A 679 -50.95 15.61 -28.18
C ARG A 679 -50.37 14.37 -27.49
N PHE A 680 -49.15 14.46 -26.93
CA PHE A 680 -48.50 13.33 -26.26
C PHE A 680 -48.91 13.20 -24.79
N ARG A 681 -49.63 14.17 -24.21
CA ARG A 681 -50.13 14.11 -22.83
C ARG A 681 -51.26 13.09 -22.64
N LYS A 682 -51.94 12.72 -23.74
CA LYS A 682 -52.98 11.66 -23.77
C LYS A 682 -52.41 10.27 -24.09
N HIS A 683 -51.09 10.14 -24.33
CA HIS A 683 -50.46 8.88 -24.71
C HIS A 683 -50.29 7.97 -23.48
N PRO A 684 -50.43 6.62 -23.60
CA PRO A 684 -50.31 5.68 -22.47
C PRO A 684 -48.98 5.76 -21.70
N LEU A 685 -47.90 6.19 -22.38
CA LEU A 685 -46.57 6.38 -21.77
C LEU A 685 -46.42 7.70 -20.99
N TYR A 686 -47.40 8.61 -21.02
CA TYR A 686 -47.32 9.87 -20.29
C TYR A 686 -47.45 9.65 -18.79
N GLY A 687 -46.36 9.90 -18.05
CA GLY A 687 -46.33 9.69 -16.61
C GLY A 687 -46.33 8.23 -16.18
N ALA A 688 -45.90 7.30 -17.06
CA ALA A 688 -45.77 5.89 -16.75
C ALA A 688 -44.76 5.61 -15.61
N GLU A 689 -43.75 6.47 -15.43
CA GLU A 689 -42.69 6.28 -14.42
C GLU A 689 -42.34 7.60 -13.71
N ARG A 690 -43.23 8.03 -12.79
CA ARG A 690 -43.10 9.31 -12.05
C ARG A 690 -42.06 9.28 -10.93
N SER A 691 -41.81 8.10 -10.38
CA SER A 691 -40.92 7.85 -9.23
C SER A 691 -39.44 7.98 -9.59
N VAL A 692 -39.08 7.83 -10.86
CA VAL A 692 -37.69 7.85 -11.35
C VAL A 692 -37.26 9.26 -11.74
N SER A 693 -36.06 9.67 -11.29
CA SER A 693 -35.54 11.02 -11.54
C SER A 693 -35.16 11.23 -13.01
N GLU A 694 -35.26 12.48 -13.50
CA GLU A 694 -34.80 12.82 -14.85
C GLU A 694 -33.29 12.56 -15.04
N ALA A 695 -32.49 12.77 -13.99
CA ALA A 695 -31.06 12.48 -14.02
C ALA A 695 -30.78 10.99 -14.28
N TRP A 696 -31.55 10.12 -13.64
CA TRP A 696 -31.49 8.67 -13.81
C TRP A 696 -31.88 8.26 -15.24
N TRP A 697 -32.99 8.79 -15.78
CA TRP A 697 -33.41 8.52 -17.16
C TRP A 697 -32.41 9.03 -18.20
N ARG A 698 -31.80 10.20 -17.96
CA ARG A 698 -30.71 10.71 -18.82
C ARG A 698 -29.48 9.81 -18.74
N ALA A 699 -29.19 9.22 -17.58
CA ALA A 699 -28.10 8.27 -17.44
C ALA A 699 -28.36 6.98 -18.22
N LEU A 700 -29.56 6.41 -18.10
CA LEU A 700 -29.95 5.25 -18.91
C LEU A 700 -29.88 5.55 -20.41
N GLY A 701 -30.37 6.72 -20.84
CA GLY A 701 -30.30 7.13 -22.24
C GLY A 701 -28.87 7.23 -22.77
N ARG A 702 -27.91 7.70 -21.95
CA ARG A 702 -26.48 7.73 -22.32
C ARG A 702 -25.90 6.33 -22.47
N GLU A 703 -26.24 5.39 -21.59
CA GLU A 703 -25.77 4.01 -21.71
C GLU A 703 -26.34 3.35 -22.97
N LEU A 704 -27.61 3.57 -23.29
CA LEU A 704 -28.20 3.09 -24.55
C LEU A 704 -27.55 3.69 -25.79
N ILE A 705 -27.05 4.92 -25.73
CA ILE A 705 -26.26 5.53 -26.82
C ILE A 705 -24.87 4.90 -26.90
N SER A 706 -24.21 4.70 -25.76
CA SER A 706 -22.88 4.06 -25.66
C SER A 706 -22.89 2.63 -26.24
N GLU A 707 -23.90 1.84 -25.87
CA GLU A 707 -24.13 0.47 -26.34
C GLU A 707 -24.81 0.40 -27.71
N LYS A 708 -24.95 1.53 -28.40
CA LYS A 708 -25.47 1.66 -29.78
C LYS A 708 -26.91 1.20 -29.98
N TYR A 709 -27.76 1.21 -28.95
CA TYR A 709 -29.22 1.04 -29.09
C TYR A 709 -29.90 2.35 -29.52
N LEU A 710 -29.39 3.48 -29.06
CA LEU A 710 -29.80 4.83 -29.46
C LEU A 710 -28.65 5.57 -30.15
N MET A 711 -28.99 6.59 -30.94
CA MET A 711 -28.00 7.49 -31.52
C MET A 711 -28.49 8.92 -31.54
N GLU A 712 -27.55 9.86 -31.50
CA GLU A 712 -27.82 11.29 -31.67
C GLU A 712 -27.49 11.72 -33.11
N SER A 713 -28.43 12.38 -33.76
CA SER A 713 -28.31 12.94 -35.10
C SER A 713 -28.52 14.45 -35.04
N THR A 714 -27.79 15.21 -35.86
CA THR A 714 -28.11 16.62 -36.08
C THR A 714 -29.44 16.73 -36.83
N GLY A 715 -30.29 17.66 -36.41
CA GLY A 715 -31.52 18.03 -37.10
C GLY A 715 -31.27 19.08 -38.20
N TYR A 716 -32.35 19.65 -38.73
CA TYR A 716 -32.30 20.64 -39.83
C TYR A 716 -31.44 21.88 -39.51
N ASN A 717 -31.36 22.28 -38.23
CA ASN A 717 -30.43 23.31 -37.76
C ASN A 717 -29.24 22.66 -37.03
N LYS A 718 -28.02 23.16 -37.27
CA LYS A 718 -26.76 22.70 -36.63
C LYS A 718 -26.77 22.69 -35.09
N PHE A 719 -27.76 23.35 -34.47
CA PHE A 719 -27.96 23.44 -33.02
C PHE A 719 -29.04 22.50 -32.47
N SER A 720 -29.70 21.71 -33.31
CA SER A 720 -30.76 20.77 -32.91
C SER A 720 -30.24 19.33 -32.90
N THR A 721 -30.37 18.65 -31.76
CA THR A 721 -29.99 17.23 -31.61
C THR A 721 -31.24 16.37 -31.52
N LEU A 722 -31.36 15.38 -32.40
CA LEU A 722 -32.44 14.41 -32.47
C LEU A 722 -31.95 13.07 -31.92
N CYS A 723 -32.77 12.39 -31.10
CA CYS A 723 -32.48 11.03 -30.63
C CYS A 723 -33.25 10.03 -31.49
N LYS A 724 -32.53 9.10 -32.12
CA LYS A 724 -33.05 8.08 -33.04
C LYS A 724 -32.71 6.68 -32.56
N LEU A 725 -33.52 5.71 -32.97
CA LEU A 725 -33.24 4.28 -32.76
C LEU A 725 -32.26 3.79 -33.82
N THR A 726 -31.22 3.08 -33.41
CA THR A 726 -30.32 2.39 -34.33
C THR A 726 -30.99 1.11 -34.88
N PRO A 727 -30.44 0.46 -35.92
CA PRO A 727 -30.92 -0.86 -36.35
C PRO A 727 -30.93 -1.90 -35.22
N GLN A 728 -29.93 -1.84 -34.32
CA GLN A 728 -29.85 -2.68 -33.12
C GLN A 728 -30.97 -2.36 -32.12
N GLY A 729 -31.21 -1.07 -31.85
CA GLY A 729 -32.30 -0.59 -30.99
C GLY A 729 -33.68 -1.00 -31.49
N ARG A 730 -33.95 -0.86 -32.80
CA ARG A 730 -35.23 -1.27 -33.41
C ARG A 730 -35.44 -2.78 -33.33
N THR A 731 -34.41 -3.56 -33.64
CA THR A 731 -34.48 -5.03 -33.57
C THR A 731 -34.75 -5.51 -32.15
N TRP A 732 -34.10 -4.90 -31.15
CA TRP A 732 -34.33 -5.21 -29.75
C TRP A 732 -35.73 -4.79 -29.29
N LEU A 733 -36.19 -3.57 -29.64
CA LEU A 733 -37.51 -3.06 -29.26
C LEU A 733 -38.67 -3.92 -29.82
N ASN A 734 -38.52 -4.44 -31.04
CA ASN A 734 -39.50 -5.34 -31.66
C ASN A 734 -39.55 -6.71 -30.95
N LYS A 735 -38.40 -7.25 -30.54
CA LYS A 735 -38.33 -8.50 -29.78
C LYS A 735 -38.87 -8.34 -28.35
N ALA A 736 -38.59 -7.21 -27.72
CA ALA A 736 -39.02 -6.85 -26.38
C ALA A 736 -40.52 -6.54 -26.25
N GLN A 737 -41.30 -6.63 -27.34
CA GLN A 737 -42.78 -6.63 -27.24
C GLN A 737 -43.27 -7.83 -26.43
N ASP A 738 -42.63 -8.99 -26.60
CA ASP A 738 -42.83 -10.17 -25.76
C ASP A 738 -42.08 -10.00 -24.42
N GLU A 739 -42.81 -10.14 -23.31
CA GLU A 739 -42.30 -9.97 -21.95
C GLU A 739 -41.13 -10.90 -21.63
N ARG A 740 -41.09 -12.09 -22.24
CA ARG A 740 -40.00 -13.06 -22.03
C ARG A 740 -38.66 -12.61 -22.62
N HIS A 741 -38.68 -11.60 -23.49
CA HIS A 741 -37.51 -11.07 -24.18
C HIS A 741 -37.17 -9.62 -23.75
N ARG A 742 -37.83 -9.09 -22.70
CA ARG A 742 -37.58 -7.74 -22.14
C ARG A 742 -36.36 -7.68 -21.22
N THR A 743 -35.32 -8.43 -21.54
CA THR A 743 -34.07 -8.43 -20.78
C THR A 743 -33.03 -7.62 -21.55
N LEU A 744 -32.50 -6.58 -20.90
CA LEU A 744 -31.36 -5.82 -21.39
C LEU A 744 -30.35 -5.65 -20.26
N LEU A 745 -29.36 -6.51 -20.33
CA LEU A 745 -28.25 -6.58 -19.41
C LEU A 745 -27.27 -5.42 -19.69
N LEU A 746 -27.24 -4.40 -18.82
CA LEU A 746 -26.30 -3.27 -18.90
C LEU A 746 -25.45 -3.17 -17.62
N GLN A 747 -24.27 -2.58 -17.74
CA GLN A 747 -23.42 -2.27 -16.59
C GLN A 747 -23.96 -1.02 -15.84
N PRO A 748 -24.30 -1.11 -14.55
CA PRO A 748 -24.85 0.02 -13.80
C PRO A 748 -23.80 1.12 -13.53
N ASN A 749 -24.17 2.39 -13.75
CA ASN A 749 -23.35 3.57 -13.41
C ASN A 749 -23.86 4.28 -12.13
N ARG A 750 -23.09 5.24 -11.59
CA ARG A 750 -23.39 5.99 -10.33
C ARG A 750 -24.73 6.73 -10.38
N ASP A 751 -25.17 7.16 -11.55
CA ASP A 751 -26.45 7.87 -11.71
C ASP A 751 -27.65 6.89 -11.70
N LEU A 752 -27.40 5.61 -11.96
CA LEU A 752 -28.40 4.54 -11.95
C LEU A 752 -28.61 3.93 -10.53
N CYS A 753 -27.67 4.12 -9.59
CA CYS A 753 -27.73 3.62 -8.20
C CYS A 753 -27.05 4.58 -7.17
N PRO A 754 -27.79 5.43 -6.43
CA PRO A 754 -27.23 6.27 -5.36
C PRO A 754 -26.89 5.47 -4.09
N ARG A 755 -25.85 5.88 -3.32
CA ARG A 755 -25.45 5.26 -2.02
C ARG A 755 -25.50 6.26 -0.86
N ALA A 756 -25.85 5.76 0.33
CA ALA A 756 -25.74 6.39 1.65
C ALA A 756 -24.39 6.05 2.32
N TYR A 757 -23.86 6.97 3.13
CA TYR A 757 -22.54 6.89 3.77
C TYR A 757 -22.68 6.54 5.26
N LEU A 758 -21.87 5.62 5.78
CA LEU A 758 -21.69 5.38 7.21
C LEU A 758 -20.21 5.39 7.55
N VAL A 759 -19.84 6.19 8.56
CA VAL A 759 -18.50 6.28 9.15
C VAL A 759 -18.55 5.64 10.54
N SER A 760 -17.57 4.82 10.88
CA SER A 760 -17.36 4.32 12.24
C SER A 760 -16.35 5.22 12.97
N LEU A 761 -16.74 5.76 14.14
CA LEU A 761 -15.91 6.58 15.03
C LEU A 761 -15.86 5.93 16.42
N SER A 762 -14.64 5.71 16.95
CA SER A 762 -14.42 5.73 18.40
C SER A 762 -12.94 5.91 18.80
N CYS A 763 -11.96 5.53 17.97
CA CYS A 763 -10.53 5.71 18.28
C CYS A 763 -9.86 6.95 17.62
N ALA A 764 -10.57 7.64 16.72
CA ALA A 764 -10.04 8.78 15.94
C ALA A 764 -10.16 10.15 16.63
N LEU A 765 -11.06 10.29 17.61
CA LEU A 765 -11.44 11.60 18.18
C LEU A 765 -10.30 12.28 18.95
N PHE A 766 -9.65 11.58 19.88
CA PHE A 766 -8.56 12.17 20.67
C PHE A 766 -7.30 12.49 19.83
N LYS A 767 -7.03 11.70 18.79
CA LYS A 767 -5.94 11.96 17.84
C LYS A 767 -6.23 13.21 16.99
N ALA A 768 -7.48 13.37 16.55
CA ALA A 768 -7.91 14.54 15.79
C ALA A 768 -7.87 15.82 16.66
N GLU A 769 -8.25 15.73 17.93
CA GLU A 769 -8.23 16.86 18.85
C GLU A 769 -6.80 17.34 19.16
N LEU A 770 -5.88 16.43 19.51
CA LEU A 770 -4.47 16.78 19.73
C LEU A 770 -3.83 17.37 18.47
N TYR A 771 -4.11 16.76 17.31
CA TYR A 771 -3.63 17.27 16.02
C TYR A 771 -4.14 18.70 15.76
N GLY A 772 -5.42 18.98 16.02
CA GLY A 772 -5.98 20.33 15.90
C GLY A 772 -5.28 21.36 16.78
N LYS A 773 -5.00 21.02 18.05
CA LYS A 773 -4.25 21.89 18.97
C LYS A 773 -2.82 22.15 18.49
N LEU A 774 -2.14 21.12 17.97
CA LEU A 774 -0.79 21.24 17.41
C LEU A 774 -0.74 22.12 16.15
N VAL A 775 -1.75 22.03 15.28
CA VAL A 775 -1.86 22.89 14.08
C VAL A 775 -2.00 24.36 14.47
N ALA A 776 -2.89 24.66 15.44
CA ALA A 776 -3.09 26.02 15.92
C ALA A 776 -1.83 26.60 16.57
N GLU A 777 -1.12 25.81 17.37
CA GLU A 777 0.10 26.27 18.04
C GLU A 777 1.26 26.47 17.06
N ARG A 778 1.38 25.61 16.03
CA ARG A 778 2.32 25.81 14.91
C ARG A 778 2.04 27.15 14.21
N GLN A 779 0.78 27.50 13.98
CA GLN A 779 0.42 28.78 13.34
C GLN A 779 0.83 29.99 14.17
N LYS A 780 0.66 29.94 15.50
CA LYS A 780 1.15 31.01 16.38
C LYS A 780 2.67 31.16 16.30
N LEU A 781 3.40 30.04 16.42
CA LEU A 781 4.86 30.04 16.33
C LEU A 781 5.38 30.53 14.97
N ALA A 782 4.71 30.12 13.90
CA ALA A 782 5.02 30.54 12.53
C ALA A 782 4.82 32.05 12.34
N SER A 783 3.76 32.61 12.93
CA SER A 783 3.48 34.05 12.91
C SER A 783 4.53 34.85 13.67
N ILE A 784 4.94 34.39 14.86
CA ILE A 784 5.99 35.04 15.68
C ILE A 784 7.34 35.06 14.94
N LYS A 785 7.65 33.99 14.21
CA LYS A 785 8.92 33.84 13.47
C LYS A 785 8.89 34.36 12.05
N ASP A 786 7.76 34.91 11.61
CA ASP A 786 7.53 35.40 10.25
C ASP A 786 7.87 34.38 9.13
N VAL A 787 7.53 33.11 9.35
CA VAL A 787 7.77 32.02 8.37
C VAL A 787 6.48 31.24 8.08
N PRO A 788 6.28 30.70 6.86
CA PRO A 788 5.16 29.81 6.57
C PRO A 788 5.08 28.60 7.52
N PRO A 789 3.89 28.21 8.02
CA PRO A 789 3.74 27.13 9.00
C PRO A 789 4.35 25.80 8.55
N ALA A 790 4.21 25.47 7.27
CA ALA A 790 4.72 24.22 6.70
C ALA A 790 6.26 24.12 6.67
N ILE A 791 6.98 25.26 6.71
CA ILE A 791 8.44 25.29 6.81
C ILE A 791 8.88 24.91 8.24
N LEU A 792 8.12 25.33 9.25
CA LEU A 792 8.37 25.00 10.66
C LEU A 792 8.13 23.50 10.93
N ALA A 793 6.93 23.01 10.59
CA ALA A 793 6.57 21.60 10.67
C ALA A 793 5.47 21.25 9.66
N THR A 794 5.71 20.20 8.86
CA THR A 794 4.69 19.67 7.94
C THR A 794 3.58 18.97 8.71
N ASN A 795 2.42 18.79 8.07
CA ASN A 795 1.29 18.10 8.71
C ASN A 795 1.62 16.65 9.05
N LYS A 796 2.53 16.01 8.29
CA LYS A 796 3.07 14.69 8.63
C LYS A 796 3.81 14.72 9.96
N ILE A 797 4.71 15.69 10.17
CA ILE A 797 5.43 15.86 11.44
C ILE A 797 4.44 16.04 12.60
N LEU A 798 3.41 16.88 12.44
CA LEU A 798 2.40 17.08 13.49
C LEU A 798 1.57 15.83 13.77
N LEU A 799 1.21 15.05 12.75
CA LEU A 799 0.52 13.77 12.93
C LEU A 799 1.41 12.75 13.63
N ASP A 800 2.68 12.68 13.29
CA ASP A 800 3.63 11.77 13.91
C ASP A 800 3.93 12.19 15.36
N MET A 801 3.97 13.50 15.65
CA MET A 801 3.97 14.03 17.02
C MET A 801 2.69 13.67 17.79
N ALA A 802 1.51 13.77 17.17
CA ALA A 802 0.25 13.37 17.80
C ALA A 802 0.18 11.85 18.06
N LYS A 803 0.84 11.03 17.23
CA LYS A 803 0.95 9.57 17.44
C LYS A 803 1.95 9.22 18.54
N LEU A 804 3.18 9.71 18.42
CA LEU A 804 4.33 9.37 19.27
C LEU A 804 4.29 10.09 20.63
N ARG A 805 3.60 11.23 20.71
CA ARG A 805 3.46 12.06 21.92
C ARG A 805 4.80 12.31 22.63
N PRO A 806 5.81 12.84 21.93
CA PRO A 806 7.14 13.07 22.51
C PRO A 806 7.04 14.06 23.68
N CYS A 807 7.72 13.75 24.79
CA CYS A 807 7.81 14.65 25.95
C CYS A 807 9.17 15.37 26.06
N THR A 808 10.19 14.93 25.33
CA THR A 808 11.55 15.51 25.35
C THR A 808 12.04 15.90 23.95
N VAL A 809 13.01 16.83 23.88
CA VAL A 809 13.67 17.22 22.63
C VAL A 809 14.40 16.02 22.00
N ALA A 810 14.98 15.14 22.81
CA ALA A 810 15.63 13.91 22.33
C ALA A 810 14.65 12.98 21.61
N ARG A 811 13.43 12.81 22.15
CA ARG A 811 12.36 12.04 21.49
C ARG A 811 11.81 12.75 20.25
N LEU A 812 11.77 14.08 20.25
CA LEU A 812 11.37 14.86 19.09
C LEU A 812 12.31 14.69 17.89
N LYS A 813 13.62 14.49 18.14
CA LYS A 813 14.62 14.15 17.09
C LYS A 813 14.37 12.79 16.43
N GLN A 814 13.59 11.90 17.04
CA GLN A 814 13.22 10.61 16.45
C GLN A 814 12.07 10.72 15.45
N VAL A 815 11.43 11.89 15.33
CA VAL A 815 10.37 12.15 14.34
C VAL A 815 11.00 12.41 12.98
N GLU A 816 10.56 11.66 11.96
CA GLU A 816 11.08 11.75 10.59
C GLU A 816 10.97 13.19 10.03
N GLY A 817 12.08 13.78 9.58
CA GLY A 817 12.12 15.14 9.01
C GLY A 817 12.39 16.26 10.01
N VAL A 818 12.63 15.93 11.29
CA VAL A 818 13.05 16.89 12.33
C VAL A 818 14.57 16.86 12.49
N SER A 819 15.27 17.87 11.96
CA SER A 819 16.71 18.07 12.19
C SER A 819 17.00 18.63 13.58
N GLU A 820 18.26 18.64 14.00
CA GLU A 820 18.67 19.17 15.31
C GLU A 820 18.26 20.64 15.50
N ALA A 821 18.47 21.47 14.47
CA ALA A 821 18.02 22.87 14.47
C ALA A 821 16.49 22.98 14.58
N LYS A 822 15.72 22.11 13.90
CA LYS A 822 14.25 22.10 13.97
C LYS A 822 13.73 21.62 15.32
N ALA A 823 14.37 20.63 15.95
CA ALA A 823 13.94 20.10 17.25
C ALA A 823 13.93 21.20 18.33
N ASN A 824 14.98 22.05 18.34
CA ASN A 824 15.05 23.20 19.25
C ASN A 824 13.93 24.22 18.98
N MET A 825 13.61 24.47 17.71
CA MET A 825 12.53 25.39 17.34
C MET A 825 11.13 24.88 17.66
N LEU A 826 10.92 23.56 17.64
CA LEU A 826 9.64 22.90 17.92
C LEU A 826 9.43 22.59 19.41
N SER A 827 10.42 22.86 20.26
CA SER A 827 10.34 22.67 21.72
C SER A 827 9.09 23.26 22.38
N PRO A 828 8.55 24.44 21.97
CA PRO A 828 7.32 24.97 22.56
C PRO A 828 6.09 24.07 22.36
N LEU A 829 6.04 23.28 21.28
CA LEU A 829 4.93 22.35 21.00
C LEU A 829 4.88 21.17 21.99
N LEU A 830 6.01 20.82 22.62
CA LEU A 830 6.07 19.74 23.61
C LEU A 830 5.20 20.06 24.84
N GLN A 831 5.13 21.34 25.25
CA GLN A 831 4.27 21.76 26.36
C GLN A 831 2.78 21.52 26.06
N THR A 832 2.35 21.73 24.81
CA THR A 832 0.97 21.47 24.38
C THR A 832 0.64 19.98 24.44
N ILE A 833 1.59 19.12 24.03
CA ILE A 833 1.44 17.65 24.12
C ILE A 833 1.34 17.22 25.58
N LEU A 834 2.22 17.72 26.44
CA LEU A 834 2.25 17.41 27.88
C LEU A 834 0.93 17.79 28.57
N LYS A 835 0.47 19.04 28.37
CA LYS A 835 -0.80 19.53 28.94
C LYS A 835 -1.99 18.70 28.45
N PHE A 836 -2.01 18.34 27.16
CA PHE A 836 -3.07 17.51 26.61
C PHE A 836 -3.05 16.09 27.20
N CYS A 837 -1.87 15.48 27.30
CA CYS A 837 -1.74 14.13 27.85
C CYS A 837 -2.12 14.08 29.34
N GLN A 838 -1.78 15.11 30.11
CA GLN A 838 -2.19 15.24 31.52
C GLN A 838 -3.70 15.39 31.66
N MET A 839 -4.33 16.23 30.84
CA MET A 839 -5.77 16.51 30.90
C MET A 839 -6.64 15.31 30.49
N HIS A 840 -6.14 14.45 29.61
CA HIS A 840 -6.87 13.27 29.09
C HIS A 840 -6.31 11.93 29.60
N SER A 841 -5.43 11.94 30.61
CA SER A 841 -4.79 10.74 31.19
C SER A 841 -4.15 9.81 30.15
N LEU A 842 -3.47 10.38 29.16
CA LEU A 842 -2.82 9.67 28.05
C LEU A 842 -1.33 9.43 28.34
N GLN A 843 -0.81 8.26 27.99
CA GLN A 843 0.64 8.00 28.06
C GLN A 843 1.42 8.88 27.07
N VAL A 844 2.57 9.38 27.53
CA VAL A 844 3.60 10.10 26.74
C VAL A 844 4.67 9.11 26.24
N ASP A 845 5.42 9.50 25.21
CA ASP A 845 6.49 8.69 24.60
C ASP A 845 6.06 7.29 24.15
N PHE A 846 4.95 7.23 23.42
CA PHE A 846 4.41 5.97 22.92
C PHE A 846 5.36 5.36 21.89
N ALA A 847 5.98 4.21 22.23
CA ALA A 847 6.96 3.55 21.38
C ALA A 847 6.31 2.96 20.12
N ALA A 848 6.75 3.42 18.94
CA ALA A 848 6.62 2.64 17.73
C ALA A 848 7.69 1.53 17.78
N SER A 849 7.27 0.27 17.76
CA SER A 849 8.16 -0.87 17.60
C SER A 849 8.99 -0.74 16.31
N ALA A 850 10.28 -0.49 16.47
CA ALA A 850 11.34 -0.76 15.51
C ALA A 850 12.67 -0.79 16.28
N ALA A 851 13.30 -1.97 16.35
CA ALA A 851 14.65 -2.13 16.90
C ALA A 851 15.67 -1.29 16.11
N PRO A 852 16.71 -0.77 16.77
CA PRO A 852 18.00 -1.48 16.73
C PRO A 852 18.70 -1.55 18.10
N CYS A 853 19.51 -2.60 18.30
CA CYS A 853 20.42 -2.75 19.43
C CYS A 853 21.34 -1.53 19.62
N PRO A 854 21.66 -1.21 20.88
CA PRO A 854 23.00 -0.78 21.24
C PRO A 854 23.62 -1.69 22.30
N VAL A 855 24.91 -1.94 22.11
CA VAL A 855 25.83 -2.58 23.05
C VAL A 855 26.22 -1.55 24.14
N GLN A 856 26.37 -2.04 25.39
CA GLN A 856 27.07 -1.49 26.59
C GLN A 856 26.25 -0.67 27.61
N PRO A 857 26.71 -0.53 28.88
CA PRO A 857 27.17 -1.53 29.88
C PRO A 857 26.32 -1.38 31.19
N PRO A 858 26.57 -2.10 32.31
CA PRO A 858 25.54 -2.38 33.31
C PRO A 858 25.30 -1.22 34.27
N SER A 859 24.04 -0.78 34.37
CA SER A 859 23.58 0.05 35.49
C SER A 859 22.35 -0.59 36.13
N THR A 860 22.56 -1.05 37.36
CA THR A 860 21.59 -1.51 38.35
C THR A 860 20.39 -0.58 38.49
N GLN A 861 19.18 -1.10 38.27
CA GLN A 861 17.97 -0.76 39.03
C GLN A 861 16.85 -1.77 38.71
N ALA A 862 16.43 -2.50 39.74
CA ALA A 862 15.38 -3.51 39.68
C ALA A 862 13.99 -2.87 39.53
N GLY A 863 13.32 -3.11 38.40
CA GLY A 863 11.92 -2.77 38.16
C GLY A 863 11.07 -4.04 38.00
N ARG A 864 10.06 -4.21 38.85
CA ARG A 864 9.15 -5.36 38.94
C ARG A 864 8.47 -5.67 37.58
N ALA A 865 8.66 -6.88 37.06
CA ALA A 865 7.87 -7.41 35.94
C ALA A 865 6.41 -7.66 36.38
N SER A 866 5.43 -7.24 35.59
CA SER A 866 4.01 -7.53 35.88
C SER A 866 3.69 -8.99 35.56
N ALA A 867 3.06 -9.70 36.50
CA ALA A 867 2.70 -11.12 36.37
C ALA A 867 1.69 -11.37 35.24
N VAL A 868 1.83 -12.51 34.56
CA VAL A 868 0.89 -12.97 33.52
C VAL A 868 -0.37 -13.54 34.21
N PRO A 869 -1.59 -13.25 33.72
CA PRO A 869 -2.81 -13.80 34.32
C PRO A 869 -2.83 -15.34 34.30
N LEU A 870 -3.17 -15.96 35.43
CA LEU A 870 -3.26 -17.42 35.58
C LEU A 870 -4.61 -17.92 35.07
N THR A 871 -4.64 -19.17 34.60
CA THR A 871 -5.89 -19.89 34.35
C THR A 871 -6.66 -20.13 35.66
N ASP A 872 -7.99 -20.21 35.58
CA ASP A 872 -8.86 -20.25 36.76
C ASP A 872 -8.52 -21.38 37.74
N SER A 873 -8.13 -22.56 37.23
CA SER A 873 -7.71 -23.70 38.06
C SER A 873 -6.38 -23.45 38.81
N VAL A 874 -5.40 -22.85 38.13
CA VAL A 874 -4.09 -22.53 38.70
C VAL A 874 -4.20 -21.38 39.70
N ALA A 875 -5.04 -20.39 39.42
CA ALA A 875 -5.31 -19.26 40.31
C ALA A 875 -5.91 -19.73 41.65
N VAL A 876 -6.83 -20.69 41.62
CA VAL A 876 -7.45 -21.27 42.83
C VAL A 876 -6.43 -22.06 43.65
N SER A 877 -5.67 -22.97 43.03
CA SER A 877 -4.64 -23.75 43.74
C SER A 877 -3.52 -22.86 44.31
N TYR A 878 -3.12 -21.82 43.58
CA TYR A 878 -2.12 -20.86 44.03
C TYR A 878 -2.62 -20.03 45.23
N LYS A 879 -3.89 -19.62 45.22
CA LYS A 879 -4.49 -18.88 46.34
C LYS A 879 -4.59 -19.73 47.60
N LEU A 880 -5.00 -21.00 47.47
CA LEU A 880 -5.05 -21.98 48.56
C LEU A 880 -3.65 -22.25 49.15
N PHE A 881 -2.62 -22.38 48.30
CA PHE A 881 -1.25 -22.55 48.76
C PHE A 881 -0.74 -21.35 49.58
N GLN A 882 -1.09 -20.12 49.18
CA GLN A 882 -0.69 -18.93 49.93
C GLN A 882 -1.32 -18.85 51.33
N THR A 883 -2.54 -19.37 51.49
CA THR A 883 -3.27 -19.33 52.77
C THR A 883 -2.95 -20.52 53.68
N GLU A 884 -2.79 -21.74 53.13
CA GLU A 884 -2.81 -22.99 53.94
C GLU A 884 -1.55 -23.88 53.78
N GLY A 885 -0.63 -23.55 52.87
CA GLY A 885 0.60 -24.33 52.64
C GLY A 885 0.40 -25.62 51.83
N LYS A 886 1.48 -26.39 51.64
CA LYS A 886 1.52 -27.53 50.69
C LYS A 886 0.74 -28.77 51.14
N THR A 887 0.45 -28.90 52.44
CA THR A 887 -0.02 -30.16 53.05
C THR A 887 -1.53 -30.25 53.28
N ASP A 888 -2.29 -29.16 53.15
CA ASP A 888 -3.72 -29.14 53.54
C ASP A 888 -4.71 -28.79 52.42
N ALA A 889 -4.27 -28.83 51.15
CA ALA A 889 -5.15 -28.74 49.99
C ALA A 889 -5.95 -30.06 49.78
N ARG A 890 -6.88 -30.37 50.70
CA ARG A 890 -7.56 -31.67 50.89
C ARG A 890 -8.46 -32.18 49.73
N SER A 891 -8.36 -31.64 48.51
CA SER A 891 -9.19 -32.04 47.37
C SER A 891 -8.44 -32.29 46.05
N LEU A 892 -7.11 -32.13 46.00
CA LEU A 892 -6.32 -32.34 44.79
C LEU A 892 -5.13 -33.28 45.03
N PRO A 893 -4.77 -34.15 44.07
CA PRO A 893 -3.54 -34.94 44.16
C PRO A 893 -2.31 -34.04 44.24
N MET A 894 -1.32 -34.41 45.07
CA MET A 894 -0.09 -33.63 45.29
C MET A 894 0.64 -33.28 43.99
N ALA A 895 0.66 -34.19 43.01
CA ALA A 895 1.27 -33.95 41.70
C ALA A 895 0.60 -32.80 40.92
N VAL A 896 -0.71 -32.60 41.09
CA VAL A 896 -1.47 -31.52 40.45
C VAL A 896 -1.14 -30.18 41.12
N VAL A 897 -1.07 -30.16 42.45
CA VAL A 897 -0.66 -28.97 43.21
C VAL A 897 0.74 -28.54 42.81
N GLU A 898 1.68 -29.49 42.73
CA GLU A 898 3.06 -29.25 42.31
C GLU A 898 3.15 -28.68 40.89
N SER A 899 2.36 -29.22 39.94
CA SER A 899 2.29 -28.69 38.57
C SER A 899 1.73 -27.26 38.52
N HIS A 900 0.67 -26.98 39.29
CA HIS A 900 0.07 -25.64 39.35
C HIS A 900 1.02 -24.61 39.97
N LEU A 901 1.79 -24.97 41.00
CA LEU A 901 2.78 -24.07 41.61
C LEU A 901 3.94 -23.76 40.65
N LEU A 902 4.40 -24.75 39.88
CA LEU A 902 5.40 -24.54 38.83
C LEU A 902 4.88 -23.62 37.71
N GLN A 903 3.62 -23.78 37.30
CA GLN A 903 2.98 -22.89 36.32
C GLN A 903 2.86 -21.46 36.85
N ALA A 904 2.46 -21.28 38.12
CA ALA A 904 2.38 -19.97 38.75
C ALA A 904 3.75 -19.28 38.83
N GLN A 905 4.82 -20.02 39.18
CA GLN A 905 6.18 -19.49 39.21
C GLN A 905 6.68 -19.10 37.82
N LYS A 906 6.42 -19.92 36.79
CA LYS A 906 6.74 -19.59 35.38
C LYS A 906 5.97 -18.37 34.87
N ALA A 907 4.76 -18.13 35.38
CA ALA A 907 3.93 -16.96 35.06
C ALA A 907 4.30 -15.69 35.86
N ASN A 908 5.43 -15.69 36.58
CA ASN A 908 5.94 -14.59 37.41
C ASN A 908 5.09 -14.24 38.65
N HIS A 909 4.36 -15.20 39.22
CA HIS A 909 3.70 -15.03 40.52
C HIS A 909 4.65 -15.35 41.70
N PRO A 910 4.62 -14.56 42.80
CA PRO A 910 5.54 -14.73 43.93
C PRO A 910 5.26 -15.98 44.77
N LEU A 911 6.09 -17.01 44.62
CA LEU A 911 6.01 -18.26 45.39
C LEU A 911 7.00 -18.29 46.56
N ASP A 912 6.51 -18.67 47.75
CA ASP A 912 7.34 -18.96 48.92
C ASP A 912 8.00 -20.34 48.78
N THR A 913 9.31 -20.36 48.53
CA THR A 913 10.06 -21.58 48.23
C THR A 913 10.25 -22.48 49.44
N GLU A 914 10.27 -21.93 50.66
CA GLU A 914 10.42 -22.74 51.87
C GLU A 914 9.12 -23.50 52.17
N LYS A 915 7.96 -22.84 52.04
CA LYS A 915 6.64 -23.50 52.13
C LYS A 915 6.39 -24.54 51.03
N ALA A 916 7.03 -24.39 49.88
CA ALA A 916 6.95 -25.36 48.78
C ALA A 916 7.84 -26.60 48.99
N GLY A 917 8.68 -26.63 50.04
CA GLY A 917 9.56 -27.75 50.36
C GLY A 917 10.97 -27.65 49.76
N LEU A 918 11.41 -26.45 49.36
CA LEU A 918 12.77 -26.15 48.93
C LEU A 918 13.44 -25.25 49.97
N SER A 919 14.07 -25.86 50.97
CA SER A 919 14.82 -25.14 52.01
C SER A 919 16.08 -24.49 51.43
N THR A 920 16.57 -23.45 52.12
CA THR A 920 17.79 -22.74 51.71
C THR A 920 19.02 -23.66 51.66
N SER A 921 19.11 -24.68 52.52
CA SER A 921 20.18 -25.70 52.49
C SER A 921 20.08 -26.64 51.29
N LEU A 922 18.87 -27.06 50.93
CA LEU A 922 18.62 -27.92 49.77
C LEU A 922 18.88 -27.17 48.46
N PHE A 923 18.44 -25.91 48.37
CA PHE A 923 18.70 -25.03 47.22
C PHE A 923 20.20 -24.85 46.96
N ASN A 924 21.00 -24.60 48.00
CA ASN A 924 22.46 -24.45 47.88
C ASN A 924 23.14 -25.75 47.44
N THR A 925 22.65 -26.89 47.90
CA THR A 925 23.19 -28.21 47.53
C THR A 925 22.94 -28.51 46.04
N ILE A 926 21.70 -28.34 45.57
CA ILE A 926 21.34 -28.52 44.16
C ILE A 926 22.11 -27.52 43.28
N THR A 927 22.22 -26.26 43.70
CA THR A 927 22.95 -25.23 42.94
C THR A 927 24.44 -25.57 42.78
N ARG A 928 25.08 -26.18 43.80
CA ARG A 928 26.48 -26.64 43.68
C ARG A 928 26.63 -27.79 42.68
N ILE A 929 25.72 -28.77 42.72
CA ILE A 929 25.73 -29.92 41.78
C ILE A 929 25.54 -29.44 40.33
N VAL A 930 24.66 -28.47 40.12
CA VAL A 930 24.39 -27.89 38.79
C VAL A 930 25.54 -26.97 38.32
N ALA A 931 26.27 -26.34 39.24
CA ALA A 931 27.36 -25.43 38.91
C ALA A 931 28.72 -26.12 38.63
N SER A 932 28.92 -27.38 39.03
CA SER A 932 30.11 -28.14 38.63
C SER A 932 30.07 -28.44 37.13
N GLN A 933 31.09 -28.00 36.39
CA GLN A 933 31.15 -28.09 34.92
C GLN A 933 30.98 -29.54 34.42
N PRO A 934 30.31 -29.75 33.26
CA PRO A 934 30.09 -28.76 32.19
C PRO A 934 28.60 -28.43 31.91
N LEU A 935 27.78 -28.15 32.93
CA LEU A 935 26.34 -27.81 32.75
C LEU A 935 25.98 -26.33 32.95
N SER A 936 26.94 -25.45 33.27
CA SER A 936 26.67 -24.03 33.55
C SER A 936 26.12 -23.24 32.34
N SER A 937 26.19 -23.79 31.13
CA SER A 937 25.74 -23.15 29.89
C SER A 937 24.29 -23.47 29.49
N ASP A 938 23.68 -24.56 29.99
CA ASP A 938 22.31 -24.92 29.57
C ASP A 938 21.48 -25.55 30.71
N LEU A 939 20.74 -24.71 31.44
CA LEU A 939 19.75 -25.12 32.46
C LEU A 939 18.47 -25.75 31.86
N SER A 940 18.38 -25.86 30.54
CA SER A 940 17.21 -26.40 29.83
C SER A 940 17.21 -27.93 29.76
N ASP A 941 18.37 -28.57 29.92
CA ASP A 941 18.52 -30.03 29.87
C ASP A 941 18.26 -30.70 31.24
N PHE A 942 16.98 -30.87 31.57
CA PHE A 942 16.54 -31.49 32.82
C PHE A 942 17.06 -32.95 32.98
N LYS A 943 17.26 -33.67 31.86
CA LYS A 943 17.61 -35.10 31.89
C LYS A 943 19.04 -35.30 32.39
N SER A 944 19.97 -34.49 31.88
CA SER A 944 21.38 -34.50 32.30
C SER A 944 21.56 -34.00 33.73
N ILE A 945 20.74 -33.03 34.17
CA ILE A 945 20.77 -32.54 35.56
C ILE A 945 20.24 -33.63 36.52
N ARG A 946 19.17 -34.34 36.16
CA ARG A 946 18.57 -35.37 37.03
C ARG A 946 19.49 -36.56 37.30
N THR A 947 20.39 -36.91 36.37
CA THR A 947 21.39 -37.97 36.53
C THR A 947 22.49 -37.66 37.56
N LEU A 948 22.74 -36.39 37.87
CA LEU A 948 23.80 -35.96 38.79
C LEU A 948 23.29 -35.65 40.20
N VAL A 949 21.98 -35.54 40.37
CA VAL A 949 21.32 -35.22 41.64
C VAL A 949 20.88 -36.53 42.32
N PRO A 950 21.17 -36.73 43.63
CA PRO A 950 20.73 -37.91 44.37
C PRO A 950 19.22 -38.17 44.25
N GLU A 951 18.80 -39.43 44.18
CA GLU A 951 17.38 -39.81 44.03
C GLU A 951 16.49 -39.35 45.18
N GLU A 952 17.09 -39.04 46.33
CA GLU A 952 16.44 -38.50 47.52
C GLU A 952 15.81 -37.11 47.28
N ILE A 953 16.27 -36.38 46.25
CA ILE A 953 15.73 -35.07 45.87
C ILE A 953 14.62 -35.27 44.84
N GLY A 954 13.40 -34.90 45.23
CA GLY A 954 12.22 -35.05 44.38
C GLY A 954 12.28 -34.19 43.12
N THR A 955 11.70 -34.70 42.03
CA THR A 955 11.61 -34.04 40.72
C THR A 955 11.06 -32.61 40.82
N PHE A 956 10.06 -32.39 41.68
CA PHE A 956 9.46 -31.06 41.91
C PHE A 956 10.46 -30.07 42.51
N GLN A 957 11.23 -30.46 43.52
CA GLN A 957 12.21 -29.59 44.19
C GLN A 957 13.34 -29.20 43.22
N LEU A 958 13.75 -30.13 42.37
CA LEU A 958 14.74 -29.88 41.32
C LEU A 958 14.21 -28.88 40.27
N GLN A 959 12.98 -29.07 39.79
CA GLN A 959 12.33 -28.14 38.84
C GLN A 959 12.13 -26.75 39.44
N LEU A 960 11.77 -26.67 40.73
CA LEU A 960 11.62 -25.41 41.45
C LEU A 960 12.95 -24.66 41.59
N CYS A 961 14.04 -25.39 41.87
CA CYS A 961 15.39 -24.85 41.94
C CYS A 961 15.88 -24.33 40.58
N ILE A 962 15.69 -25.11 39.50
CA ILE A 962 16.03 -24.69 38.13
C ILE A 962 15.24 -23.44 37.74
N ALA A 963 13.94 -23.40 38.00
CA ALA A 963 13.11 -22.22 37.69
C ALA A 963 13.56 -20.98 38.48
N LYS A 964 14.04 -21.15 39.72
CA LYS A 964 14.60 -20.05 40.52
C LYS A 964 15.96 -19.59 39.97
N LEU A 965 16.86 -20.50 39.59
CA LEU A 965 18.17 -20.19 38.99
C LEU A 965 18.04 -19.53 37.61
N GLN A 966 17.08 -19.94 36.78
CA GLN A 966 16.79 -19.28 35.50
C GLN A 966 16.31 -17.84 35.68
N ARG A 967 15.62 -17.54 36.79
CA ARG A 967 15.11 -16.21 37.12
C ARG A 967 16.15 -15.29 37.76
N GLU A 968 16.89 -15.81 38.74
CA GLU A 968 17.78 -15.01 39.60
C GLU A 968 19.25 -15.09 39.17
N GLY A 969 19.60 -16.04 38.29
CA GLY A 969 20.97 -16.36 37.94
C GLY A 969 21.68 -17.18 39.02
N PHE A 970 22.88 -17.68 38.72
CA PHE A 970 23.72 -18.32 39.74
C PHE A 970 24.21 -17.28 40.75
N PRO A 971 24.17 -17.58 42.07
CA PRO A 971 24.68 -16.68 43.09
C PRO A 971 26.19 -16.41 42.90
N LYS A 972 26.60 -15.14 42.98
CA LYS A 972 27.97 -14.68 42.70
C LYS A 972 29.05 -15.20 43.68
N CYS A 973 28.66 -15.68 44.86
CA CYS A 973 29.51 -16.37 45.83
C CYS A 973 28.74 -17.57 46.39
N LEU A 974 29.21 -18.78 46.13
CA LEU A 974 28.74 -19.97 46.84
C LEU A 974 29.44 -20.00 48.21
N PRO A 975 28.72 -20.02 49.34
CA PRO A 975 29.35 -20.08 50.66
C PRO A 975 30.19 -21.37 50.79
N SER A 976 31.38 -21.25 51.39
CA SER A 976 32.29 -22.35 51.71
C SER A 976 31.63 -23.40 52.60
N PRO A 977 32.00 -24.69 52.49
CA PRO A 977 31.42 -25.73 53.33
C PRO A 977 31.68 -25.43 54.81
N PRO A 978 30.72 -25.70 55.72
CA PRO A 978 31.02 -25.72 57.14
C PRO A 978 32.05 -26.82 57.41
N SER A 979 33.19 -26.41 57.96
CA SER A 979 34.27 -27.28 58.39
C SER A 979 33.82 -28.17 59.54
N ALA A 980 33.57 -29.45 59.26
CA ALA A 980 33.65 -30.51 60.26
C ALA A 980 34.32 -31.72 59.61
N GLN A 981 35.50 -32.02 60.14
CA GLN A 981 36.32 -33.18 59.81
C GLN A 981 35.57 -34.48 60.11
N HIS A 982 35.45 -35.35 59.13
CA HIS A 982 35.73 -36.77 59.31
C HIS A 982 36.31 -37.32 57.99
N ASN A 983 37.61 -37.62 58.03
CA ASN A 983 38.30 -38.50 57.08
C ASN A 983 37.50 -39.83 56.99
N ILE A 984 37.48 -40.54 55.86
CA ILE A 984 38.46 -41.60 55.59
C ILE A 984 38.32 -42.12 54.14
N THR A 985 39.46 -42.06 53.44
CA THR A 985 40.05 -42.91 52.38
C THR A 985 39.35 -43.16 51.04
N TRP A 986 40.05 -42.69 50.01
CA TRP A 986 40.11 -43.23 48.65
C TRP A 986 40.78 -44.60 48.62
N ILE A 987 40.20 -45.55 47.89
CA ILE A 987 40.89 -46.74 47.39
C ILE A 987 40.83 -46.67 45.87
N GLU A 988 41.94 -46.29 45.25
CA GLU A 988 42.26 -46.74 43.89
C GLU A 988 42.82 -48.16 43.99
N LEU A 989 42.25 -49.08 43.23
CA LEU A 989 42.87 -50.38 42.92
C LEU A 989 43.24 -50.38 41.44
N GLN A 990 44.53 -50.58 41.21
CA GLN A 990 45.17 -50.70 39.91
C GLN A 990 44.68 -51.94 39.13
N VAL A 991 44.56 -51.74 37.81
CA VAL A 991 45.08 -52.59 36.72
C VAL A 991 45.28 -54.08 37.00
N SER A 992 44.38 -54.88 36.43
CA SER A 992 44.70 -55.99 35.50
C SER A 992 43.49 -56.29 34.63
#